data_AF-A0A8K9XGB3-F1
#
_entry.id   AF-A0A8K9XGB3-F1
#
_cell.length_a   1.000
_cell.length_b   1.000
_cell.length_c   1.000
_cell.angle_alpha   90.00
_cell.angle_beta   90.00
_cell.angle_gamma   90.00
#
_symmetry.space_group_name_H-M   'P 1'
#
loop_
_entity.id
_entity.type
_entity.pdbx_description
1 polymer ?
#
loop_
_entity_poly.entity_id
_entity_poly.type
_entity_poly.pdbx_seq_one_letter_code
_entity_poly.pdbx_strand_id
1 'polypeptide(L)'
;MPVDFNGKWELESSENFEDYMKALNIDFATRKIAVQLAQTKVITQDGDKFEVKTLSTFRNYELMFTVGVEFVEHTKGLDNRVVKALVVREGDKLVCTQKGEKDNRGWKHWIEGDKLYLPLRLDIKRKLTARSDRVKSVDLHPTEPWMLASLYNGSVCVWNHETQTLVKTFEVCDLPVRASKFVARKNWVITGADDMQIRVFNYNTLERVHMFEAHSDYIRCIAVHPTQPYILTSSDDMLIKLWDWEKKWSCSQVFEGHTHYVMQIVINPKDNNQFASASLDRTIKVWQLGSSAPNFTLEGHEKGVNCIDYYSGGDKPYLISGADDRLVKIWDYQNKTCVQTLEGHAQNVSCVSFHPELPIIITGSEDGTVRIWHSSTYRLESTLNYGMERVWCVCGLRGSNNVALGYDEGSIIIKLGREEPAMSMDTNGKIIWAKHSEVQQANLKAMGDTEIKDGERLALAVKDMGSCEIYPQTIQHNPNGRFVVVCGDGEYIIYTAMALRNKSFGSAQEFVWAHDSSEYAIRESNSVVKIFKNFKEKKSFKPDFGAEGIYGGFLLGVRSVNGLAFYDWENTELVRRIEIQPKHIFWSDSGELVCIATEESFFILRYLSEKVAASQENNEGVTEDGIEDAFEVQGEIQEVVKTGLWVGDCFIYTSSVNRLNYFVGGEIVTIAHLDRTMYLLGYIPKDDRLYLGDKELNIVSYSLLVSVLEYQTAVMRRDFGMADKVLPTIPKEQRTRVAHFLEKQGFKQQALAVSSDSEHRFELALQLGELKIAYQLAVEAESEQKWKQLAELAISKCQFSLAQECLHHAQDYGGLLLLATASGNAAMVGKLAEGAERDGKNNVAFMTYFLQGKLDHCLELLIRTNRLPEAAFLARTYLPSQVSRVVKLWRESLAKVNQKAAESLADPTEYENLFPGLKESFVAEQFLRETCLGNSRPATDYPLVTPNEERNILEDATGYEPKGVPLSLATLVPGEDCREEITLAAGVLASVLTPSAIPSETEPEPEAAPEEEEGASPGSSEARKNKALDELEDDLDNLELDDIDTTDINLDTTDINLEDDFLDD
;
A
#
# COMPACT_ATOMS: atom_id res chain seq x y z
N MET A 1 -9.73 3.13 -43.41
CA MET A 1 -10.01 1.68 -43.25
C MET A 1 -9.02 1.14 -42.22
N PRO A 2 -9.45 0.29 -41.28
CA PRO A 2 -8.54 -0.40 -40.35
C PRO A 2 -7.90 -1.64 -41.02
N VAL A 3 -6.63 -1.92 -40.71
CA VAL A 3 -5.91 -3.11 -41.19
C VAL A 3 -6.18 -4.27 -40.26
N ASP A 4 -6.53 -5.43 -40.81
CA ASP A 4 -6.54 -6.69 -40.06
C ASP A 4 -5.24 -7.48 -40.29
N PHE A 5 -4.83 -8.28 -39.31
CA PHE A 5 -3.43 -8.73 -39.10
C PHE A 5 -2.75 -9.54 -40.23
N ASN A 6 -3.46 -9.89 -41.31
CA ASN A 6 -2.93 -10.58 -42.50
C ASN A 6 -2.90 -9.71 -43.77
N GLY A 7 -3.13 -8.39 -43.68
CA GLY A 7 -2.91 -7.44 -44.79
C GLY A 7 -3.87 -7.56 -45.98
N LYS A 8 -4.97 -8.32 -45.83
CA LYS A 8 -6.09 -8.32 -46.77
C LYS A 8 -7.09 -7.23 -46.40
N TRP A 9 -7.66 -6.60 -47.43
CA TRP A 9 -8.77 -5.67 -47.31
C TRP A 9 -9.99 -6.29 -48.02
N GLU A 10 -11.09 -6.46 -47.30
CA GLU A 10 -12.41 -6.73 -47.87
C GLU A 10 -13.36 -5.58 -47.47
N LEU A 11 -14.42 -5.35 -48.26
CA LEU A 11 -15.20 -4.11 -48.21
C LEU A 11 -16.69 -4.42 -48.06
N GLU A 12 -17.25 -4.12 -46.89
CA GLU A 12 -18.67 -4.33 -46.60
C GLU A 12 -19.55 -3.27 -47.27
N SER A 13 -20.36 -3.71 -48.23
CA SER A 13 -21.34 -2.94 -49.01
C SER A 13 -20.77 -1.86 -49.95
N SER A 14 -21.28 -1.83 -51.19
CA SER A 14 -20.77 -0.98 -52.28
C SER A 14 -21.69 0.17 -52.69
N GLU A 15 -22.95 0.17 -52.24
CA GLU A 15 -24.02 0.89 -52.94
C GLU A 15 -24.03 2.42 -52.71
N ASN A 16 -23.55 2.90 -51.57
CA ASN A 16 -23.62 4.34 -51.22
C ASN A 16 -22.40 5.18 -51.66
N PHE A 17 -21.33 4.57 -52.18
CA PHE A 17 -20.09 5.30 -52.50
C PHE A 17 -20.22 6.22 -53.73
N GLU A 18 -21.01 5.82 -54.74
CA GLU A 18 -21.18 6.63 -55.95
C GLU A 18 -21.90 7.97 -55.68
N ASP A 19 -22.92 7.96 -54.82
CA ASP A 19 -23.72 9.15 -54.50
C ASP A 19 -22.99 10.11 -53.56
N TYR A 20 -22.21 9.58 -52.59
CA TYR A 20 -21.26 10.38 -51.82
C TYR A 20 -20.28 11.14 -52.75
N MET A 21 -19.77 10.46 -53.78
CA MET A 21 -18.89 11.06 -54.79
C MET A 21 -19.64 11.96 -55.81
N LYS A 22 -20.98 11.91 -55.92
CA LYS A 22 -21.76 12.90 -56.69
C LYS A 22 -21.90 14.21 -55.91
N ALA A 23 -22.15 14.15 -54.60
CA ALA A 23 -22.34 15.33 -53.75
C ALA A 23 -21.11 16.26 -53.70
N LEU A 24 -19.89 15.71 -53.78
CA LEU A 24 -18.64 16.47 -53.63
C LEU A 24 -18.13 17.15 -54.92
N ASN A 25 -18.79 16.94 -56.07
CA ASN A 25 -18.50 17.64 -57.35
C ASN A 25 -17.02 17.60 -57.82
N ILE A 26 -16.32 16.49 -57.53
CA ILE A 26 -14.89 16.27 -57.83
C ILE A 26 -14.68 15.90 -59.31
N ASP A 27 -13.56 16.34 -59.89
CA ASP A 27 -13.21 16.11 -61.30
C ASP A 27 -13.14 14.62 -61.70
N PHE A 28 -13.50 14.37 -62.96
CA PHE A 28 -13.57 13.05 -63.58
C PHE A 28 -12.21 12.35 -63.66
N ALA A 29 -11.09 13.08 -63.82
CA ALA A 29 -9.77 12.46 -63.85
C ALA A 29 -9.40 11.86 -62.49
N THR A 30 -9.56 12.62 -61.40
CA THR A 30 -9.32 12.16 -60.03
C THR A 30 -10.21 10.97 -59.67
N ARG A 31 -11.51 11.06 -60.02
CA ARG A 31 -12.50 10.00 -59.82
C ARG A 31 -12.10 8.69 -60.54
N LYS A 32 -11.54 8.81 -61.75
CA LYS A 32 -11.06 7.67 -62.55
C LYS A 32 -9.76 7.07 -62.03
N ILE A 33 -8.80 7.90 -61.60
CA ILE A 33 -7.52 7.45 -61.01
C ILE A 33 -7.77 6.64 -59.73
N ALA A 34 -8.65 7.11 -58.84
CA ALA A 34 -9.02 6.39 -57.62
C ALA A 34 -9.57 4.98 -57.92
N VAL A 35 -10.47 4.86 -58.91
CA VAL A 35 -11.02 3.55 -59.36
C VAL A 35 -9.96 2.65 -60.00
N GLN A 36 -8.96 3.22 -60.72
CA GLN A 36 -7.89 2.45 -61.38
C GLN A 36 -6.74 1.99 -60.46
N LEU A 37 -6.78 2.35 -59.17
CA LEU A 37 -5.82 1.89 -58.16
C LEU A 37 -6.29 0.64 -57.38
N ALA A 38 -7.57 0.25 -57.50
CA ALA A 38 -8.22 -0.70 -56.59
C ALA A 38 -8.08 -2.20 -56.92
N GLN A 39 -7.21 -2.61 -57.84
CA GLN A 39 -7.05 -4.04 -58.21
C GLN A 39 -5.59 -4.47 -58.46
N THR A 40 -5.37 -5.79 -58.32
CA THR A 40 -4.09 -6.51 -58.28
C THR A 40 -3.07 -6.12 -59.35
N LYS A 41 -1.84 -5.80 -58.92
CA LYS A 41 -0.68 -5.50 -59.78
C LYS A 41 0.55 -6.23 -59.26
N VAL A 42 1.44 -6.62 -60.18
CA VAL A 42 2.80 -7.04 -59.84
C VAL A 42 3.71 -5.84 -60.06
N ILE A 43 4.50 -5.50 -59.05
CA ILE A 43 5.49 -4.42 -59.12
C ILE A 43 6.87 -5.08 -58.99
N THR A 44 7.69 -4.91 -60.02
CA THR A 44 9.08 -5.34 -60.07
C THR A 44 9.97 -4.10 -60.01
N GLN A 45 10.87 -4.05 -59.02
CA GLN A 45 11.84 -2.96 -58.85
C GLN A 45 13.25 -3.50 -59.04
N ASP A 46 14.06 -2.78 -59.81
CA ASP A 46 15.48 -3.04 -60.01
C ASP A 46 16.24 -1.70 -59.90
N GLY A 47 16.84 -1.46 -58.73
CA GLY A 47 17.40 -0.15 -58.36
C GLY A 47 16.35 0.96 -58.37
N ASP A 48 16.65 2.06 -59.08
CA ASP A 48 15.73 3.19 -59.31
C ASP A 48 14.74 2.97 -60.47
N LYS A 49 14.76 1.78 -61.10
CA LYS A 49 13.87 1.42 -62.20
C LYS A 49 12.68 0.61 -61.70
N PHE A 50 11.48 1.10 -62.00
CA PHE A 50 10.23 0.48 -61.63
C PHE A 50 9.49 -0.04 -62.87
N GLU A 51 9.03 -1.27 -62.78
CA GLU A 51 8.18 -1.91 -63.77
C GLU A 51 6.86 -2.34 -63.09
N VAL A 52 5.75 -1.76 -63.54
CA VAL A 52 4.41 -2.02 -62.99
C VAL A 52 3.60 -2.77 -64.04
N LYS A 53 3.32 -4.04 -63.76
CA LYS A 53 2.57 -4.95 -64.64
C LYS A 53 1.18 -5.21 -64.06
N THR A 54 0.16 -4.74 -64.79
CA THR A 54 -1.25 -4.98 -64.45
C THR A 54 -1.76 -6.16 -65.27
N LEU A 55 -2.02 -7.29 -64.59
CA LEU A 55 -2.66 -8.46 -65.17
C LEU A 55 -4.18 -8.34 -65.00
N SER A 56 -4.87 -8.00 -66.08
CA SER A 56 -6.34 -7.89 -66.13
C SER A 56 -6.87 -8.59 -67.37
N THR A 57 -7.94 -9.37 -67.21
CA THR A 57 -8.56 -10.19 -68.27
C THR A 57 -9.05 -9.40 -69.48
N PHE A 58 -9.20 -8.07 -69.37
CA PHE A 58 -9.65 -7.21 -70.47
C PHE A 58 -8.59 -6.29 -71.07
N ARG A 59 -7.45 -6.06 -70.40
CA ARG A 59 -6.28 -5.33 -70.96
C ARG A 59 -5.09 -5.42 -70.02
N ASN A 60 -3.96 -5.90 -70.52
CA ASN A 60 -2.67 -5.75 -69.85
C ASN A 60 -2.15 -4.32 -70.05
N TYR A 61 -1.54 -3.75 -69.01
CA TYR A 61 -0.79 -2.49 -69.09
C TYR A 61 0.54 -2.65 -68.37
N GLU A 62 1.59 -2.14 -68.99
CA GLU A 62 2.99 -2.28 -68.61
C GLU A 62 3.59 -0.87 -68.58
N LEU A 63 3.86 -0.37 -67.38
CA LEU A 63 4.47 0.94 -67.18
C LEU A 63 5.90 0.74 -66.65
N MET A 64 6.89 1.17 -67.43
CA MET A 64 8.28 1.26 -66.99
C MET A 64 8.68 2.73 -66.82
N PHE A 65 9.27 3.07 -65.69
CA PHE A 65 9.90 4.38 -65.45
C PHE A 65 11.15 4.24 -64.58
N THR A 66 12.04 5.23 -64.67
CA THR A 66 13.21 5.35 -63.79
C THR A 66 13.05 6.64 -62.98
N VAL A 67 13.27 6.57 -61.67
CA VAL A 67 13.24 7.76 -60.79
C VAL A 67 14.32 8.75 -61.25
N GLY A 68 13.97 10.04 -61.27
CA GLY A 68 14.82 11.13 -61.76
C GLY A 68 14.83 11.35 -63.28
N VAL A 69 14.11 10.53 -64.07
CA VAL A 69 14.08 10.64 -65.55
C VAL A 69 12.69 11.05 -66.05
N GLU A 70 12.61 12.06 -66.93
CA GLU A 70 11.35 12.41 -67.61
C GLU A 70 10.95 11.27 -68.59
N PHE A 71 9.76 10.71 -68.42
CA PHE A 71 9.15 9.77 -69.36
C PHE A 71 7.85 10.32 -69.96
N VAL A 72 7.37 9.67 -71.02
CA VAL A 72 6.22 10.12 -71.80
C VAL A 72 5.05 9.17 -71.61
N GLU A 73 3.96 9.66 -71.03
CA GLU A 73 2.73 8.89 -70.84
C GLU A 73 1.71 9.19 -71.96
N HIS A 74 1.18 8.12 -72.56
CA HIS A 74 0.20 8.18 -73.64
C HIS A 74 -1.22 7.88 -73.12
N THR A 75 -1.96 8.94 -72.79
CA THR A 75 -3.32 8.83 -72.23
C THR A 75 -4.35 8.45 -73.30
N LYS A 76 -4.48 7.15 -73.60
CA LYS A 76 -5.45 6.64 -74.58
C LYS A 76 -6.89 6.76 -74.07
N GLY A 77 -7.59 7.76 -74.61
CA GLY A 77 -8.96 8.14 -74.26
C GLY A 77 -9.45 9.26 -75.18
N LEU A 78 -10.56 9.91 -74.82
CA LEU A 78 -11.26 10.89 -75.67
C LEU A 78 -10.36 12.05 -76.17
N ASP A 79 -9.38 12.44 -75.35
CA ASP A 79 -8.51 13.59 -75.56
C ASP A 79 -7.09 13.23 -76.07
N ASN A 80 -6.74 11.94 -76.04
CA ASN A 80 -5.53 11.34 -76.63
C ASN A 80 -4.20 12.08 -76.36
N ARG A 81 -4.03 12.66 -75.16
CA ARG A 81 -2.90 13.56 -74.84
C ARG A 81 -1.61 12.80 -74.53
N VAL A 82 -0.50 13.44 -74.92
CA VAL A 82 0.86 13.02 -74.62
C VAL A 82 1.38 13.91 -73.50
N VAL A 83 1.68 13.35 -72.33
CA VAL A 83 2.10 14.11 -71.15
C VAL A 83 3.51 13.70 -70.75
N LYS A 84 4.36 14.67 -70.41
CA LYS A 84 5.66 14.40 -69.78
C LYS A 84 5.50 14.31 -68.28
N ALA A 85 5.93 13.19 -67.71
CA ALA A 85 5.93 12.91 -66.29
C ALA A 85 7.36 12.72 -65.78
N LEU A 86 7.65 13.25 -64.59
CA LEU A 86 8.90 13.06 -63.86
C LEU A 86 8.56 12.52 -62.46
N VAL A 87 9.08 11.34 -62.12
CA VAL A 87 8.98 10.80 -60.76
C VAL A 87 10.28 11.10 -60.03
N VAL A 88 10.19 11.79 -58.89
CA VAL A 88 11.31 12.12 -57.99
C VAL A 88 11.06 11.46 -56.64
N ARG A 89 12.12 11.17 -55.89
CA ARG A 89 12.04 10.61 -54.54
C ARG A 89 12.21 11.72 -53.51
N GLU A 90 11.17 12.00 -52.74
CA GLU A 90 11.16 12.97 -51.65
C GLU A 90 11.02 12.20 -50.32
N GLY A 91 12.17 11.88 -49.72
CA GLY A 91 12.25 10.96 -48.57
C GLY A 91 11.72 9.57 -48.94
N ASP A 92 10.75 9.09 -48.15
CA ASP A 92 10.11 7.77 -48.33
C ASP A 92 8.96 7.79 -49.36
N LYS A 93 8.73 8.93 -50.06
CA LYS A 93 7.65 9.09 -51.03
C LYS A 93 8.19 9.23 -52.46
N LEU A 94 7.50 8.61 -53.41
CA LEU A 94 7.69 8.86 -54.84
C LEU A 94 6.66 9.90 -55.31
N VAL A 95 7.14 11.05 -55.75
CA VAL A 95 6.33 12.20 -56.16
C VAL A 95 6.37 12.30 -57.68
N CYS A 96 5.22 12.13 -58.33
CA CYS A 96 5.07 12.29 -59.78
C CYS A 96 4.63 13.70 -60.13
N THR A 97 5.41 14.40 -60.95
CA THR A 97 5.08 15.73 -61.47
C THR A 97 4.85 15.66 -62.98
N GLN A 98 3.75 16.25 -63.45
CA GLN A 98 3.40 16.31 -64.87
C GLN A 98 3.49 17.76 -65.37
N LYS A 99 4.05 17.98 -66.57
CA LYS A 99 4.16 19.31 -67.19
C LYS A 99 3.22 19.44 -68.38
N GLY A 100 2.32 20.43 -68.34
CA GLY A 100 1.39 20.80 -69.41
C GLY A 100 0.81 22.21 -69.19
N GLU A 101 0.53 22.94 -70.26
CA GLU A 101 0.26 24.39 -70.21
C GLU A 101 -1.19 24.75 -69.83
N LYS A 102 -1.39 25.62 -68.81
CA LYS A 102 -1.81 27.03 -68.97
C LYS A 102 -2.13 27.71 -67.63
N ASP A 103 -1.93 29.04 -67.59
CA ASP A 103 -2.09 29.88 -66.41
C ASP A 103 -3.54 30.13 -65.92
N ASN A 104 -3.64 30.72 -64.73
CA ASN A 104 -4.84 31.32 -64.13
C ASN A 104 -5.95 30.39 -63.60
N ARG A 105 -5.57 29.36 -62.83
CA ARG A 105 -6.37 28.88 -61.66
C ARG A 105 -5.48 28.57 -60.46
N GLY A 106 -4.95 29.62 -59.83
CA GLY A 106 -4.21 29.48 -58.57
C GLY A 106 -5.14 29.19 -57.39
N TRP A 107 -5.07 27.98 -56.83
CA TRP A 107 -5.72 27.65 -55.56
C TRP A 107 -4.79 27.95 -54.39
N LYS A 108 -5.01 29.08 -53.71
CA LYS A 108 -4.44 29.30 -52.38
C LYS A 108 -5.14 28.39 -51.37
N HIS A 109 -4.57 27.24 -51.08
CA HIS A 109 -4.65 26.70 -49.72
C HIS A 109 -3.53 27.36 -48.91
N TRP A 110 -3.88 27.99 -47.80
CA TRP A 110 -2.91 28.62 -46.92
C TRP A 110 -2.30 27.55 -46.03
N ILE A 111 -1.01 27.30 -46.18
CA ILE A 111 -0.19 26.74 -45.11
C ILE A 111 0.15 27.93 -44.21
N GLU A 112 -0.35 27.93 -42.98
CA GLU A 112 -0.04 28.95 -41.99
C GLU A 112 0.91 28.37 -40.93
N GLY A 113 2.20 28.61 -41.15
CA GLY A 113 3.30 28.27 -40.23
C GLY A 113 4.01 26.94 -40.51
N ASP A 114 5.35 26.97 -40.47
CA ASP A 114 6.25 25.82 -40.62
C ASP A 114 6.30 24.90 -39.36
N LYS A 115 5.15 24.67 -38.71
CA LYS A 115 5.01 23.70 -37.60
C LYS A 115 4.12 22.53 -38.00
N LEU A 116 4.75 21.40 -38.33
CA LEU A 116 4.08 20.11 -38.51
C LEU A 116 3.82 19.49 -37.13
N TYR A 117 2.81 20.02 -36.42
CA TYR A 117 2.39 19.50 -35.12
C TYR A 117 2.10 17.99 -35.22
N LEU A 118 2.80 17.20 -34.40
CA LEU A 118 2.54 15.78 -34.23
C LEU A 118 1.18 15.62 -33.52
N PRO A 119 0.35 14.63 -33.90
CA PRO A 119 -0.89 14.36 -33.18
C PRO A 119 -0.58 13.85 -31.77
N LEU A 120 -1.47 14.15 -30.82
CA LEU A 120 -1.37 13.71 -29.44
C LEU A 120 -1.37 12.18 -29.38
N ARG A 121 -0.19 11.58 -29.17
CA ARG A 121 -0.01 10.13 -28.96
C ARG A 121 -0.52 9.70 -27.58
N LEU A 122 -1.84 9.73 -27.41
CA LEU A 122 -2.52 9.16 -26.27
C LEU A 122 -2.40 7.64 -26.30
N ASP A 123 -1.84 7.06 -25.23
CA ASP A 123 -1.90 5.61 -24.97
C ASP A 123 -3.32 5.25 -24.50
N ILE A 124 -4.17 4.78 -25.41
CA ILE A 124 -5.60 4.49 -25.14
C ILE A 124 -5.76 3.01 -24.79
N LYS A 125 -5.83 2.70 -23.50
CA LYS A 125 -5.95 1.33 -22.98
C LYS A 125 -7.36 1.05 -22.45
N ARG A 126 -8.00 -0.02 -22.92
CA ARG A 126 -9.30 -0.48 -22.37
C ARG A 126 -9.05 -1.15 -21.01
N LYS A 127 -9.64 -0.62 -19.93
CA LYS A 127 -9.62 -1.23 -18.59
C LYS A 127 -10.76 -2.25 -18.42
N LEU A 128 -11.96 -1.88 -18.83
CA LEU A 128 -13.18 -2.70 -18.71
C LEU A 128 -13.97 -2.67 -20.03
N THR A 129 -14.62 -3.78 -20.36
CA THR A 129 -15.58 -3.88 -21.47
C THR A 129 -16.67 -4.85 -21.02
N ALA A 130 -17.84 -4.32 -20.66
CA ALA A 130 -18.96 -5.09 -20.13
C ALA A 130 -20.17 -4.95 -21.06
N ARG A 131 -20.68 -6.07 -21.59
CA ARG A 131 -21.91 -6.09 -22.40
C ARG A 131 -23.14 -6.11 -21.48
N SER A 132 -24.15 -5.32 -21.82
CA SER A 132 -25.45 -5.26 -21.13
C SER A 132 -26.51 -4.70 -22.09
N ASP A 133 -27.75 -4.57 -21.61
CA ASP A 133 -28.71 -3.68 -22.25
C ASP A 133 -28.18 -2.22 -22.29
N ARG A 134 -28.78 -1.42 -23.18
CA ARG A 134 -28.51 0.02 -23.40
C ARG A 134 -28.24 0.76 -22.09
N VAL A 135 -27.04 1.32 -21.97
CA VAL A 135 -26.65 2.17 -20.83
C VAL A 135 -27.06 3.61 -21.11
N LYS A 136 -27.77 4.23 -20.15
CA LYS A 136 -28.29 5.60 -20.29
C LYS A 136 -27.48 6.66 -19.55
N SER A 137 -26.98 6.34 -18.35
CA SER A 137 -25.99 7.14 -17.66
C SER A 137 -24.88 6.27 -17.11
N VAL A 138 -23.70 6.87 -17.00
CA VAL A 138 -22.54 6.30 -16.33
C VAL A 138 -22.03 7.31 -15.31
N ASP A 139 -21.49 6.80 -14.21
CA ASP A 139 -20.79 7.59 -13.19
C ASP A 139 -19.58 6.81 -12.67
N LEU A 140 -18.55 7.53 -12.22
CA LEU A 140 -17.34 6.94 -11.64
C LEU A 140 -17.21 7.33 -10.17
N HIS A 141 -16.93 6.35 -9.33
CA HIS A 141 -16.79 6.58 -7.90
C HIS A 141 -15.48 7.34 -7.59
N PRO A 142 -15.46 8.34 -6.68
CA PRO A 142 -14.27 9.18 -6.47
C PRO A 142 -13.06 8.51 -5.82
N THR A 143 -13.24 7.37 -5.14
CA THR A 143 -12.19 6.72 -4.33
C THR A 143 -12.02 5.24 -4.68
N GLU A 144 -13.09 4.46 -4.55
CA GLU A 144 -13.09 3.03 -4.93
C GLU A 144 -13.12 2.88 -6.46
N PRO A 145 -12.53 1.82 -7.05
CA PRO A 145 -12.42 1.62 -8.49
C PRO A 145 -13.74 1.16 -9.13
N TRP A 146 -14.85 1.85 -8.86
CA TRP A 146 -16.19 1.45 -9.27
C TRP A 146 -16.78 2.36 -10.35
N MET A 147 -17.53 1.75 -11.27
CA MET A 147 -18.38 2.40 -12.26
C MET A 147 -19.83 2.05 -12.01
N LEU A 148 -20.68 3.06 -11.97
CA LEU A 148 -22.13 2.94 -11.99
C LEU A 148 -22.61 2.98 -13.44
N ALA A 149 -23.49 2.05 -13.83
CA ALA A 149 -24.15 2.05 -15.13
C ALA A 149 -25.66 1.89 -14.93
N SER A 150 -26.46 2.85 -15.42
CA SER A 150 -27.93 2.74 -15.43
C SER A 150 -28.42 2.18 -16.75
N LEU A 151 -29.29 1.17 -16.68
CA LEU A 151 -29.75 0.44 -17.86
C LEU A 151 -31.15 0.86 -18.29
N TYR A 152 -31.41 0.74 -19.59
CA TYR A 152 -32.71 1.03 -20.20
C TYR A 152 -33.81 0.02 -19.79
N ASN A 153 -33.43 -1.15 -19.26
CA ASN A 153 -34.36 -2.12 -18.67
C ASN A 153 -34.82 -1.75 -17.24
N GLY A 154 -34.26 -0.70 -16.64
CA GLY A 154 -34.60 -0.25 -15.29
C GLY A 154 -33.72 -0.81 -14.16
N SER A 155 -32.72 -1.62 -14.48
CA SER A 155 -31.68 -2.06 -13.54
C SER A 155 -30.51 -1.08 -13.46
N VAL A 156 -29.78 -1.13 -12.34
CA VAL A 156 -28.53 -0.40 -12.15
C VAL A 156 -27.43 -1.37 -11.71
N CYS A 157 -26.27 -1.29 -12.38
CA CYS A 157 -25.11 -2.14 -12.15
C CYS A 157 -23.94 -1.33 -11.60
N VAL A 158 -23.19 -1.92 -10.67
CA VAL A 158 -21.92 -1.41 -10.12
C VAL A 158 -20.80 -2.38 -10.50
N TRP A 159 -19.86 -1.91 -11.33
CA TRP A 159 -18.73 -2.70 -11.83
C TRP A 159 -17.42 -2.23 -11.19
N ASN A 160 -16.60 -3.15 -10.69
CA ASN A 160 -15.21 -2.86 -10.34
C ASN A 160 -14.37 -2.95 -11.62
N HIS A 161 -13.78 -1.83 -12.01
CA HIS A 161 -13.11 -1.71 -13.31
C HIS A 161 -11.62 -2.08 -13.29
N GLU A 162 -11.08 -2.49 -12.14
CA GLU A 162 -9.71 -3.01 -12.01
C GLU A 162 -9.69 -4.53 -11.88
N THR A 163 -10.65 -5.12 -11.16
CA THR A 163 -10.84 -6.58 -11.11
C THR A 163 -11.74 -7.11 -12.24
N GLN A 164 -12.37 -6.21 -13.01
CA GLN A 164 -13.37 -6.51 -14.06
C GLN A 164 -14.60 -7.28 -13.55
N THR A 165 -14.87 -7.26 -12.24
CA THR A 165 -16.01 -7.95 -11.62
C THR A 165 -17.25 -7.06 -11.53
N LEU A 166 -18.42 -7.69 -11.69
CA LEU A 166 -19.70 -7.08 -11.28
C LEU A 166 -19.79 -7.13 -9.75
N VAL A 167 -19.86 -5.98 -9.10
CA VAL A 167 -19.93 -5.89 -7.63
C VAL A 167 -21.37 -6.09 -7.16
N LYS A 168 -22.31 -5.35 -7.77
CA LYS A 168 -23.73 -5.35 -7.41
C LYS A 168 -24.60 -5.05 -8.64
N THR A 169 -25.79 -5.65 -8.68
CA THR A 169 -26.88 -5.25 -9.57
C THR A 169 -28.15 -5.17 -8.73
N PHE A 170 -28.98 -4.17 -8.97
CA PHE A 170 -30.30 -4.04 -8.36
C PHE A 170 -31.31 -3.46 -9.35
N GLU A 171 -32.54 -3.97 -9.29
CA GLU A 171 -33.67 -3.51 -10.09
C GLU A 171 -34.31 -2.29 -9.39
N VAL A 172 -34.52 -1.21 -10.14
CA VAL A 172 -35.00 0.08 -9.60
C VAL A 172 -36.49 0.29 -9.90
N CYS A 173 -36.90 -0.09 -11.10
CA CYS A 173 -38.25 -0.02 -11.68
C CYS A 173 -38.28 -0.83 -12.99
N ASP A 174 -39.47 -1.11 -13.54
CA ASP A 174 -39.63 -1.74 -14.86
C ASP A 174 -39.43 -0.75 -16.05
N LEU A 175 -39.05 0.49 -15.76
CA LEU A 175 -38.89 1.58 -16.72
C LEU A 175 -37.43 2.09 -16.78
N PRO A 176 -36.99 2.71 -17.89
CA PRO A 176 -35.60 3.14 -18.05
C PRO A 176 -35.10 4.08 -16.93
N VAL A 177 -33.99 3.72 -16.29
CA VAL A 177 -33.25 4.64 -15.41
C VAL A 177 -32.33 5.50 -16.28
N ARG A 178 -32.74 6.74 -16.57
CA ARG A 178 -31.97 7.65 -17.43
C ARG A 178 -30.74 8.23 -16.76
N ALA A 179 -30.84 8.52 -15.47
CA ALA A 179 -29.82 9.22 -14.71
C ALA A 179 -29.50 8.50 -13.40
N SER A 180 -28.20 8.36 -13.10
CA SER A 180 -27.70 7.79 -11.86
C SER A 180 -26.39 8.47 -11.47
N LYS A 181 -26.19 8.73 -10.17
CA LYS A 181 -25.00 9.39 -9.62
C LYS A 181 -24.63 8.89 -8.23
N PHE A 182 -23.32 8.81 -7.96
CA PHE A 182 -22.78 8.53 -6.63
C PHE A 182 -22.80 9.76 -5.71
N VAL A 183 -23.02 9.52 -4.42
CA VAL A 183 -22.77 10.47 -3.32
C VAL A 183 -21.90 9.78 -2.28
N ALA A 184 -20.60 9.68 -2.57
CA ALA A 184 -19.60 9.07 -1.68
C ALA A 184 -19.66 9.62 -0.24
N ARG A 185 -19.93 10.93 -0.09
CA ARG A 185 -20.12 11.62 1.21
C ARG A 185 -21.20 11.01 2.13
N LYS A 186 -22.09 10.17 1.61
CA LYS A 186 -23.15 9.46 2.37
C LYS A 186 -23.26 7.97 2.02
N ASN A 187 -22.31 7.43 1.24
CA ASN A 187 -22.37 6.08 0.66
C ASN A 187 -23.67 5.80 -0.14
N TRP A 188 -24.18 6.79 -0.89
CA TRP A 188 -25.42 6.66 -1.66
C TRP A 188 -25.21 6.57 -3.18
N VAL A 189 -26.14 5.90 -3.86
CA VAL A 189 -26.46 6.07 -5.27
C VAL A 189 -27.84 6.73 -5.37
N ILE A 190 -27.95 7.80 -6.13
CA ILE A 190 -29.23 8.41 -6.51
C ILE A 190 -29.58 7.96 -7.93
N THR A 191 -30.83 7.62 -8.19
CA THR A 191 -31.35 7.25 -9.51
C THR A 191 -32.60 8.04 -9.86
N GLY A 192 -32.74 8.44 -11.12
CA GLY A 192 -33.95 9.03 -11.70
C GLY A 192 -34.35 8.28 -12.97
N ALA A 193 -35.65 7.99 -13.07
CA ALA A 193 -36.21 7.11 -14.10
C ALA A 193 -37.42 7.72 -14.82
N ASP A 194 -37.90 7.00 -15.82
CA ASP A 194 -39.10 7.35 -16.60
C ASP A 194 -40.41 7.21 -15.81
N ASP A 195 -40.37 6.68 -14.57
CA ASP A 195 -41.51 6.69 -13.65
C ASP A 195 -41.63 7.99 -12.83
N MET A 196 -40.87 9.04 -13.20
CA MET A 196 -40.90 10.39 -12.63
C MET A 196 -40.39 10.49 -11.18
N GLN A 197 -39.93 9.37 -10.60
CA GLN A 197 -39.46 9.31 -9.22
C GLN A 197 -37.93 9.37 -9.11
N ILE A 198 -37.47 10.01 -8.04
CA ILE A 198 -36.10 9.89 -7.55
C ILE A 198 -36.08 8.81 -6.47
N ARG A 199 -35.09 7.92 -6.54
CA ARG A 199 -34.79 6.94 -5.49
C ARG A 199 -33.36 7.09 -5.03
N VAL A 200 -33.11 6.74 -3.78
CA VAL A 200 -31.80 6.83 -3.13
C VAL A 200 -31.51 5.49 -2.47
N PHE A 201 -30.40 4.87 -2.84
CA PHE A 201 -29.96 3.57 -2.31
C PHE A 201 -28.63 3.75 -1.58
N ASN A 202 -28.47 3.14 -0.42
CA ASN A 202 -27.17 2.97 0.20
C ASN A 202 -26.40 1.91 -0.59
N TYR A 203 -25.28 2.23 -1.25
CA TYR A 203 -24.60 1.25 -2.10
C TYR A 203 -23.88 0.16 -1.30
N ASN A 204 -23.69 0.34 0.01
CA ASN A 204 -23.12 -0.70 0.88
C ASN A 204 -24.17 -1.75 1.27
N THR A 205 -25.36 -1.35 1.72
CA THR A 205 -26.43 -2.28 2.14
C THR A 205 -27.43 -2.64 1.03
N LEU A 206 -27.44 -1.91 -0.08
CA LEU A 206 -28.48 -1.89 -1.14
C LEU A 206 -29.87 -1.43 -0.66
N GLU A 207 -30.00 -0.95 0.58
CA GLU A 207 -31.28 -0.47 1.10
C GLU A 207 -31.68 0.86 0.46
N ARG A 208 -32.96 0.94 0.06
CA ARG A 208 -33.58 2.16 -0.46
C ARG A 208 -33.90 3.11 0.71
N VAL A 209 -33.04 4.11 0.89
CA VAL A 209 -33.13 5.16 1.93
C VAL A 209 -34.34 6.07 1.70
N HIS A 210 -34.56 6.51 0.45
CA HIS A 210 -35.66 7.40 0.08
C HIS A 210 -36.23 7.10 -1.31
N MET A 211 -37.48 7.50 -1.50
CA MET A 211 -38.22 7.50 -2.77
C MET A 211 -39.23 8.64 -2.73
N PHE A 212 -39.32 9.43 -3.78
CA PHE A 212 -40.36 10.46 -3.96
C PHE A 212 -40.57 10.79 -5.45
N GLU A 213 -41.76 11.25 -5.79
CA GLU A 213 -42.10 11.82 -7.11
C GLU A 213 -41.52 13.23 -7.20
N ALA A 214 -40.69 13.50 -8.21
CA ALA A 214 -39.93 14.74 -8.31
C ALA A 214 -40.44 15.65 -9.45
N HIS A 215 -40.84 15.06 -10.55
CA HIS A 215 -41.33 15.74 -11.74
C HIS A 215 -42.65 15.13 -12.21
N SER A 216 -43.34 15.78 -13.15
CA SER A 216 -44.55 15.24 -13.79
C SER A 216 -44.30 14.60 -15.15
N ASP A 217 -43.03 14.41 -15.52
CA ASP A 217 -42.57 13.78 -16.76
C ASP A 217 -41.14 13.21 -16.57
N TYR A 218 -40.62 12.50 -17.56
CA TYR A 218 -39.36 11.74 -17.52
C TYR A 218 -38.17 12.55 -16.98
N ILE A 219 -37.46 12.02 -15.97
CA ILE A 219 -36.25 12.64 -15.42
C ILE A 219 -35.09 12.39 -16.40
N ARG A 220 -34.46 13.47 -16.89
CA ARG A 220 -33.40 13.40 -17.90
C ARG A 220 -32.00 13.38 -17.30
N CYS A 221 -31.74 14.22 -16.31
CA CYS A 221 -30.43 14.37 -15.70
C CYS A 221 -30.51 14.63 -14.19
N ILE A 222 -29.46 14.21 -13.48
CA ILE A 222 -29.24 14.47 -12.06
C ILE A 222 -27.82 15.01 -11.89
N ALA A 223 -27.68 16.18 -11.28
CA ALA A 223 -26.40 16.77 -10.92
C ALA A 223 -26.33 16.94 -9.40
N VAL A 224 -25.32 16.33 -8.77
CA VAL A 224 -25.07 16.41 -7.33
C VAL A 224 -24.14 17.59 -7.05
N HIS A 225 -24.54 18.49 -6.15
CA HIS A 225 -23.71 19.62 -5.77
C HIS A 225 -22.52 19.17 -4.90
N PRO A 226 -21.27 19.59 -5.19
CA PRO A 226 -20.08 18.95 -4.63
C PRO A 226 -19.85 19.20 -3.13
N THR A 227 -20.27 20.34 -2.59
CA THR A 227 -20.04 20.71 -1.16
C THR A 227 -21.33 20.69 -0.33
N GLN A 228 -22.28 21.59 -0.62
CA GLN A 228 -23.60 21.69 0.01
C GLN A 228 -24.49 20.43 -0.26
N PRO A 229 -25.54 20.18 0.56
CA PRO A 229 -26.38 18.98 0.50
C PRO A 229 -27.48 19.03 -0.58
N TYR A 230 -27.12 19.43 -1.80
CA TYR A 230 -28.07 19.75 -2.87
C TYR A 230 -27.99 18.81 -4.08
N ILE A 231 -29.14 18.57 -4.70
CA ILE A 231 -29.31 17.87 -5.97
C ILE A 231 -30.14 18.72 -6.92
N LEU A 232 -29.68 18.86 -8.15
CA LEU A 232 -30.44 19.43 -9.26
C LEU A 232 -30.97 18.31 -10.16
N THR A 233 -32.24 18.35 -10.51
CA THR A 233 -32.86 17.42 -11.47
C THR A 233 -33.52 18.15 -12.62
N SER A 234 -33.39 17.59 -13.84
CA SER A 234 -34.11 18.05 -15.02
C SER A 234 -35.11 17.01 -15.52
N SER A 235 -36.15 17.48 -16.20
CA SER A 235 -37.20 16.64 -16.78
C SER A 235 -37.71 17.18 -18.12
N ASP A 236 -38.51 16.36 -18.78
CA ASP A 236 -39.36 16.75 -19.91
C ASP A 236 -40.50 17.71 -19.48
N ASP A 237 -40.78 17.86 -18.18
CA ASP A 237 -41.72 18.87 -17.61
C ASP A 237 -41.25 20.34 -17.80
N MET A 238 -40.12 20.55 -18.48
CA MET A 238 -39.45 21.83 -18.76
C MET A 238 -38.85 22.53 -17.54
N LEU A 239 -38.98 21.93 -16.35
CA LEU A 239 -38.50 22.50 -15.09
C LEU A 239 -37.13 21.93 -14.70
N ILE A 240 -36.40 22.73 -13.92
CA ILE A 240 -35.26 22.27 -13.12
C ILE A 240 -35.64 22.44 -11.66
N LYS A 241 -35.37 21.42 -10.83
CA LYS A 241 -35.74 21.42 -9.41
C LYS A 241 -34.51 21.19 -8.53
N LEU A 242 -34.40 21.99 -7.47
CA LEU A 242 -33.37 21.92 -6.45
C LEU A 242 -33.93 21.21 -5.21
N TRP A 243 -33.30 20.11 -4.83
CA TRP A 243 -33.67 19.29 -3.69
C TRP A 243 -32.61 19.38 -2.60
N ASP A 244 -33.05 19.52 -1.35
CA ASP A 244 -32.19 19.55 -0.17
C ASP A 244 -32.42 18.28 0.66
N TRP A 245 -31.41 17.41 0.74
CA TRP A 245 -31.54 16.13 1.44
C TRP A 245 -31.48 16.23 2.97
N GLU A 246 -30.96 17.34 3.52
CA GLU A 246 -30.93 17.59 4.97
C GLU A 246 -32.28 18.15 5.44
N LYS A 247 -32.94 18.98 4.62
CA LYS A 247 -34.33 19.41 4.81
C LYS A 247 -35.35 18.34 4.38
N LYS A 248 -35.06 17.06 4.65
CA LYS A 248 -35.93 15.90 4.37
C LYS A 248 -36.43 15.82 2.92
N TRP A 249 -35.58 16.15 1.95
CA TRP A 249 -35.90 16.14 0.51
C TRP A 249 -36.98 17.14 0.10
N SER A 250 -37.04 18.30 0.78
CA SER A 250 -37.85 19.42 0.30
C SER A 250 -37.34 19.96 -1.03
N CYS A 251 -38.25 20.28 -1.96
CA CYS A 251 -37.92 21.11 -3.11
C CYS A 251 -37.67 22.55 -2.62
N SER A 252 -36.41 22.97 -2.62
CA SER A 252 -35.99 24.30 -2.14
C SER A 252 -36.21 25.40 -3.19
N GLN A 253 -36.12 25.05 -4.47
CA GLN A 253 -36.28 25.99 -5.57
C GLN A 253 -36.69 25.27 -6.87
N VAL A 254 -37.54 25.93 -7.66
CA VAL A 254 -37.83 25.59 -9.06
C VAL A 254 -37.25 26.68 -9.95
N PHE A 255 -36.67 26.30 -11.08
CA PHE A 255 -36.20 27.23 -12.11
C PHE A 255 -37.06 27.07 -13.37
N GLU A 256 -37.64 28.17 -13.84
CA GLU A 256 -38.58 28.22 -14.95
C GLU A 256 -38.02 29.13 -16.07
N GLY A 257 -38.20 28.75 -17.33
CA GLY A 257 -37.78 29.59 -18.47
C GLY A 257 -37.19 28.87 -19.68
N HIS A 258 -37.00 27.55 -19.61
CA HIS A 258 -36.90 26.71 -20.82
C HIS A 258 -38.30 26.48 -21.43
N THR A 259 -38.36 26.22 -22.73
CA THR A 259 -39.63 26.01 -23.47
C THR A 259 -39.74 24.63 -24.11
N HIS A 260 -38.81 23.73 -23.77
CA HIS A 260 -38.83 22.32 -24.15
C HIS A 260 -38.02 21.49 -23.12
N TYR A 261 -37.73 20.23 -23.46
CA TYR A 261 -37.16 19.24 -22.56
C TYR A 261 -35.74 19.61 -22.14
N VAL A 262 -35.46 19.57 -20.84
CA VAL A 262 -34.15 19.94 -20.30
C VAL A 262 -33.27 18.69 -20.21
N MET A 263 -32.45 18.49 -21.24
CA MET A 263 -31.76 17.23 -21.51
C MET A 263 -30.59 16.95 -20.55
N GLN A 264 -29.81 17.97 -20.16
CA GLN A 264 -28.69 17.82 -19.23
C GLN A 264 -28.49 19.08 -18.36
N ILE A 265 -28.09 18.88 -17.10
CA ILE A 265 -27.60 19.91 -16.19
C ILE A 265 -26.14 19.60 -15.83
N VAL A 266 -25.28 20.62 -15.76
CA VAL A 266 -23.95 20.52 -15.13
C VAL A 266 -23.69 21.75 -14.24
N ILE A 267 -23.19 21.50 -13.02
CA ILE A 267 -22.77 22.53 -12.07
C ILE A 267 -21.37 23.02 -12.45
N ASN A 268 -21.15 24.33 -12.43
CA ASN A 268 -19.86 24.94 -12.76
C ASN A 268 -18.79 24.49 -11.74
N PRO A 269 -17.69 23.83 -12.16
CA PRO A 269 -16.65 23.33 -11.25
C PRO A 269 -15.82 24.43 -10.59
N LYS A 270 -15.88 25.67 -11.09
CA LYS A 270 -15.11 26.83 -10.58
C LYS A 270 -15.92 27.69 -9.61
N ASP A 271 -17.23 27.82 -9.85
CA ASP A 271 -18.19 28.45 -8.92
C ASP A 271 -19.41 27.54 -8.76
N ASN A 272 -19.46 26.79 -7.65
CA ASN A 272 -20.51 25.80 -7.40
C ASN A 272 -21.92 26.43 -7.25
N ASN A 273 -22.02 27.75 -7.04
CA ASN A 273 -23.32 28.44 -6.99
C ASN A 273 -23.96 28.62 -8.37
N GLN A 274 -23.22 28.35 -9.46
CA GLN A 274 -23.72 28.45 -10.84
C GLN A 274 -23.86 27.07 -11.49
N PHE A 275 -24.86 26.93 -12.34
CA PHE A 275 -25.04 25.73 -13.17
C PHE A 275 -25.57 26.09 -14.56
N ALA A 276 -25.29 25.24 -15.54
CA ALA A 276 -25.82 25.36 -16.88
C ALA A 276 -26.79 24.22 -17.20
N SER A 277 -27.79 24.51 -18.01
CA SER A 277 -28.73 23.53 -18.56
C SER A 277 -28.80 23.62 -20.09
N ALA A 278 -28.83 22.46 -20.73
CA ALA A 278 -29.11 22.30 -22.14
C ALA A 278 -30.55 21.85 -22.35
N SER A 279 -31.22 22.42 -23.37
CA SER A 279 -32.61 22.13 -23.69
C SER A 279 -32.82 21.87 -25.18
N LEU A 280 -33.87 21.11 -25.48
CA LEU A 280 -34.33 20.89 -26.85
C LEU A 280 -34.90 22.17 -27.51
N ASP A 281 -35.11 23.25 -26.74
CA ASP A 281 -35.44 24.60 -27.23
C ASP A 281 -34.28 25.34 -27.94
N ARG A 282 -33.15 24.64 -28.17
CA ARG A 282 -31.92 25.12 -28.84
C ARG A 282 -31.08 26.08 -28.00
N THR A 283 -31.50 26.38 -26.77
CA THR A 283 -30.82 27.31 -25.89
C THR A 283 -30.05 26.60 -24.78
N ILE A 284 -29.00 27.26 -24.32
CA ILE A 284 -28.27 26.91 -23.10
C ILE A 284 -28.53 28.04 -22.11
N LYS A 285 -28.97 27.71 -20.89
CA LYS A 285 -29.23 28.70 -19.84
C LYS A 285 -28.26 28.49 -18.70
N VAL A 286 -27.65 29.58 -18.24
CA VAL A 286 -26.80 29.60 -17.04
C VAL A 286 -27.59 30.25 -15.91
N TRP A 287 -27.65 29.56 -14.78
CA TRP A 287 -28.45 29.90 -13.61
C TRP A 287 -27.56 30.07 -12.39
N GLN A 288 -28.11 30.67 -11.34
CA GLN A 288 -27.47 30.81 -10.05
C GLN A 288 -28.42 30.33 -8.95
N LEU A 289 -27.91 29.53 -8.00
CA LEU A 289 -28.68 29.07 -6.84
C LEU A 289 -29.19 30.30 -6.07
N GLY A 290 -30.51 30.33 -5.80
CA GLY A 290 -31.20 31.47 -5.19
C GLY A 290 -31.80 32.49 -6.17
N SER A 291 -31.46 32.45 -7.48
CA SER A 291 -32.14 33.23 -8.52
C SER A 291 -33.14 32.37 -9.28
N SER A 292 -34.41 32.77 -9.35
CA SER A 292 -35.43 32.09 -10.16
C SER A 292 -35.30 32.37 -11.66
N ALA A 293 -34.54 33.40 -12.05
CA ALA A 293 -34.29 33.77 -13.43
C ALA A 293 -32.87 33.36 -13.87
N PRO A 294 -32.66 32.99 -15.15
CA PRO A 294 -31.34 32.66 -15.66
C PRO A 294 -30.47 33.91 -15.80
N ASN A 295 -29.19 33.82 -15.42
CA ASN A 295 -28.21 34.90 -15.52
C ASN A 295 -27.98 35.33 -16.98
N PHE A 296 -28.01 34.37 -17.91
CA PHE A 296 -28.05 34.60 -19.35
C PHE A 296 -28.47 33.33 -20.11
N THR A 297 -28.84 33.52 -21.37
CA THR A 297 -29.08 32.45 -22.35
C THR A 297 -28.04 32.55 -23.46
N LEU A 298 -27.53 31.42 -23.95
CA LEU A 298 -26.71 31.30 -25.15
C LEU A 298 -27.54 30.60 -26.25
N GLU A 299 -27.43 31.09 -27.48
CA GLU A 299 -28.21 30.64 -28.65
C GLU A 299 -27.29 30.50 -29.87
N GLY A 300 -27.55 29.52 -30.73
CA GLY A 300 -26.79 29.34 -31.98
C GLY A 300 -26.57 27.90 -32.45
N HIS A 301 -27.18 26.90 -31.81
CA HIS A 301 -27.44 25.60 -32.44
C HIS A 301 -28.72 25.68 -33.30
N GLU A 302 -28.77 24.95 -34.42
CA GLU A 302 -29.95 24.96 -35.30
C GLU A 302 -31.08 24.04 -34.80
N LYS A 303 -30.72 23.07 -33.96
CA LYS A 303 -31.61 22.10 -33.31
C LYS A 303 -31.39 22.09 -31.79
N GLY A 304 -32.16 21.25 -31.10
CA GLY A 304 -32.08 21.08 -29.66
C GLY A 304 -30.70 20.63 -29.17
N VAL A 305 -30.31 21.10 -27.99
CA VAL A 305 -29.03 20.77 -27.36
C VAL A 305 -29.24 19.58 -26.43
N ASN A 306 -28.53 18.48 -26.70
CA ASN A 306 -28.66 17.23 -25.96
C ASN A 306 -27.79 17.22 -24.70
N CYS A 307 -26.58 17.77 -24.81
CA CYS A 307 -25.55 17.59 -23.81
C CYS A 307 -24.67 18.84 -23.64
N ILE A 308 -24.08 18.95 -22.46
CA ILE A 308 -23.36 20.13 -21.99
C ILE A 308 -22.28 19.75 -20.98
N ASP A 309 -21.15 20.46 -20.98
CA ASP A 309 -20.14 20.34 -19.92
C ASP A 309 -19.37 21.65 -19.72
N TYR A 310 -18.77 21.82 -18.55
CA TYR A 310 -17.92 22.96 -18.20
C TYR A 310 -16.45 22.59 -18.25
N TYR A 311 -15.60 23.49 -18.74
CA TYR A 311 -14.16 23.29 -18.67
C TYR A 311 -13.64 23.46 -17.24
N SER A 312 -13.06 22.40 -16.67
CA SER A 312 -12.55 22.38 -15.28
C SER A 312 -11.13 22.93 -15.10
N GLY A 313 -10.32 22.98 -16.16
CA GLY A 313 -8.91 23.40 -16.08
C GLY A 313 -8.70 24.92 -16.14
N GLY A 314 -7.55 25.37 -15.61
CA GLY A 314 -7.00 26.74 -15.71
C GLY A 314 -7.99 27.89 -15.49
N ASP A 315 -7.70 29.05 -16.08
CA ASP A 315 -8.56 30.25 -15.99
C ASP A 315 -9.69 30.31 -17.05
N LYS A 316 -9.56 29.59 -18.17
CA LYS A 316 -10.46 29.72 -19.35
C LYS A 316 -11.95 29.54 -18.97
N PRO A 317 -12.86 30.49 -19.30
CA PRO A 317 -14.28 30.43 -18.96
C PRO A 317 -15.09 29.70 -20.04
N TYR A 318 -14.74 28.44 -20.30
CA TYR A 318 -15.31 27.67 -21.41
C TYR A 318 -16.41 26.70 -20.97
N LEU A 319 -17.39 26.56 -21.85
CA LEU A 319 -18.52 25.64 -21.78
C LEU A 319 -18.65 24.97 -23.16
N ILE A 320 -19.03 23.70 -23.22
CA ILE A 320 -19.17 22.96 -24.47
C ILE A 320 -20.55 22.32 -24.58
N SER A 321 -21.09 22.22 -25.79
CA SER A 321 -22.42 21.66 -26.05
C SER A 321 -22.47 20.80 -27.31
N GLY A 322 -23.21 19.70 -27.25
CA GLY A 322 -23.49 18.82 -28.40
C GLY A 322 -24.99 18.72 -28.68
N ALA A 323 -25.35 18.67 -29.96
CA ALA A 323 -26.73 18.80 -30.43
C ALA A 323 -27.07 17.86 -31.61
N ASP A 324 -28.36 17.80 -31.94
CA ASP A 324 -28.89 17.05 -33.10
C ASP A 324 -28.47 17.64 -34.46
N ASP A 325 -27.88 18.84 -34.50
CA ASP A 325 -27.30 19.41 -35.72
C ASP A 325 -25.95 18.78 -36.09
N ARG A 326 -25.48 17.80 -35.29
CA ARG A 326 -24.21 17.05 -35.41
C ARG A 326 -22.97 17.88 -35.10
N LEU A 327 -23.16 19.13 -34.67
CA LEU A 327 -22.10 20.04 -34.30
C LEU A 327 -21.80 19.93 -32.81
N VAL A 328 -20.55 20.20 -32.45
CA VAL A 328 -20.18 20.49 -31.05
C VAL A 328 -19.68 21.93 -31.00
N LYS A 329 -20.28 22.77 -30.16
CA LYS A 329 -19.92 24.19 -30.04
C LYS A 329 -19.25 24.45 -28.71
N ILE A 330 -18.18 25.23 -28.76
CA ILE A 330 -17.43 25.70 -27.59
C ILE A 330 -17.77 27.16 -27.40
N TRP A 331 -18.22 27.50 -26.20
CA TRP A 331 -18.72 28.81 -25.81
C TRP A 331 -17.81 29.42 -24.76
N ASP A 332 -17.51 30.70 -24.93
CA ASP A 332 -17.03 31.55 -23.85
C ASP A 332 -18.27 32.09 -23.12
N TYR A 333 -18.46 31.72 -21.86
CA TYR A 333 -19.66 32.12 -21.12
C TYR A 333 -19.57 33.53 -20.51
N GLN A 334 -18.39 34.16 -20.49
CA GLN A 334 -18.22 35.56 -20.09
C GLN A 334 -18.54 36.48 -21.28
N ASN A 335 -17.91 36.22 -22.44
CA ASN A 335 -18.11 36.96 -23.68
C ASN A 335 -19.41 36.59 -24.42
N LYS A 336 -20.02 35.44 -24.07
CA LYS A 336 -21.28 34.91 -24.62
C LYS A 336 -21.21 34.63 -26.12
N THR A 337 -20.03 34.21 -26.58
CA THR A 337 -19.72 33.93 -27.99
C THR A 337 -19.36 32.46 -28.21
N CYS A 338 -19.68 31.94 -29.41
CA CYS A 338 -19.17 30.66 -29.88
C CYS A 338 -17.70 30.85 -30.28
N VAL A 339 -16.77 30.29 -29.50
CA VAL A 339 -15.31 30.32 -29.74
C VAL A 339 -14.95 29.45 -30.93
N GLN A 340 -15.54 28.26 -31.02
CA GLN A 340 -15.28 27.31 -32.10
C GLN A 340 -16.48 26.37 -32.32
N THR A 341 -16.68 25.92 -33.56
CA THR A 341 -17.53 24.78 -33.90
C THR A 341 -16.67 23.61 -34.36
N LEU A 342 -16.85 22.44 -33.75
CA LEU A 342 -16.23 21.17 -34.16
C LEU A 342 -17.20 20.44 -35.10
N GLU A 343 -16.71 20.03 -36.26
CA GLU A 343 -17.50 19.35 -37.29
C GLU A 343 -16.91 17.97 -37.61
N GLY A 344 -17.78 16.97 -37.80
CA GLY A 344 -17.36 15.69 -38.37
C GLY A 344 -18.18 14.46 -37.97
N HIS A 345 -19.01 14.53 -36.94
CA HIS A 345 -19.93 13.42 -36.59
C HIS A 345 -20.99 13.21 -37.67
N ALA A 346 -21.34 11.95 -37.94
CA ALA A 346 -22.29 11.60 -38.99
C ALA A 346 -23.76 11.67 -38.53
N GLN A 347 -24.00 11.60 -37.22
CA GLN A 347 -25.31 11.65 -36.58
C GLN A 347 -25.31 12.60 -35.37
N ASN A 348 -26.43 12.68 -34.66
CA ASN A 348 -26.61 13.49 -33.46
C ASN A 348 -25.46 13.27 -32.45
N VAL A 349 -25.03 14.35 -31.77
CA VAL A 349 -24.10 14.24 -30.65
C VAL A 349 -24.92 14.01 -29.39
N SER A 350 -24.70 12.88 -28.74
CA SER A 350 -25.47 12.41 -27.59
C SER A 350 -24.85 12.83 -26.26
N CYS A 351 -23.52 12.87 -26.19
CA CYS A 351 -22.79 13.30 -25.00
C CYS A 351 -21.47 13.99 -25.35
N VAL A 352 -21.07 14.98 -24.56
CA VAL A 352 -19.77 15.66 -24.65
C VAL A 352 -19.24 15.85 -23.23
N SER A 353 -17.92 15.76 -23.05
CA SER A 353 -17.25 16.18 -21.83
C SER A 353 -15.85 16.74 -22.09
N PHE A 354 -15.43 17.70 -21.27
CA PHE A 354 -14.02 18.07 -21.14
C PHE A 354 -13.34 17.05 -20.23
N HIS A 355 -12.20 16.50 -20.65
CA HIS A 355 -11.41 15.67 -19.75
C HIS A 355 -10.88 16.53 -18.59
N PRO A 356 -10.96 16.07 -17.32
CA PRO A 356 -10.65 16.93 -16.18
C PRO A 356 -9.17 17.32 -16.10
N GLU A 357 -8.25 16.39 -16.36
CA GLU A 357 -6.78 16.62 -16.30
C GLU A 357 -6.14 16.89 -17.68
N LEU A 358 -6.25 15.94 -18.61
CA LEU A 358 -5.69 16.03 -19.97
C LEU A 358 -6.30 17.16 -20.82
N PRO A 359 -5.56 17.71 -21.81
CA PRO A 359 -5.98 18.89 -22.58
C PRO A 359 -6.89 18.49 -23.76
N ILE A 360 -7.90 17.66 -23.50
CA ILE A 360 -8.72 17.00 -24.53
C ILE A 360 -10.23 17.12 -24.26
N ILE A 361 -10.98 17.04 -25.35
CA ILE A 361 -12.45 17.02 -25.40
C ILE A 361 -12.86 15.65 -25.92
N ILE A 362 -13.90 15.06 -25.32
CA ILE A 362 -14.43 13.76 -25.71
C ILE A 362 -15.89 13.92 -26.14
N THR A 363 -16.22 13.50 -27.35
CA THR A 363 -17.57 13.60 -27.93
C THR A 363 -18.07 12.21 -28.33
N GLY A 364 -19.30 11.87 -27.94
CA GLY A 364 -19.98 10.63 -28.30
C GLY A 364 -21.21 10.90 -29.15
N SER A 365 -21.51 10.01 -30.10
CA SER A 365 -22.57 10.21 -31.08
C SER A 365 -23.38 8.94 -31.36
N GLU A 366 -24.58 9.15 -31.89
CA GLU A 366 -25.39 8.11 -32.52
C GLU A 366 -24.80 7.56 -33.84
N ASP A 367 -23.60 7.99 -34.25
CA ASP A 367 -22.79 7.31 -35.29
C ASP A 367 -21.94 6.15 -34.72
N GLY A 368 -22.00 5.90 -33.41
CA GLY A 368 -21.26 4.85 -32.71
C GLY A 368 -19.78 5.16 -32.51
N THR A 369 -19.32 6.36 -32.91
CA THR A 369 -17.95 6.80 -32.68
C THR A 369 -17.83 7.67 -31.43
N VAL A 370 -16.74 7.47 -30.70
CA VAL A 370 -16.25 8.41 -29.68
C VAL A 370 -15.04 9.11 -30.25
N ARG A 371 -15.06 10.44 -30.29
CA ARG A 371 -13.99 11.25 -30.87
C ARG A 371 -13.26 12.02 -29.78
N ILE A 372 -11.95 12.06 -29.92
CA ILE A 372 -11.06 12.80 -29.02
C ILE A 372 -10.48 13.97 -29.81
N TRP A 373 -10.72 15.17 -29.30
CA TRP A 373 -10.27 16.42 -29.89
C TRP A 373 -9.30 17.12 -28.94
N HIS A 374 -8.34 17.87 -29.47
CA HIS A 374 -7.44 18.66 -28.64
C HIS A 374 -8.10 19.98 -28.21
N SER A 375 -8.11 20.28 -26.90
CA SER A 375 -8.78 21.46 -26.31
C SER A 375 -8.21 22.83 -26.69
N SER A 376 -6.97 22.90 -27.22
CA SER A 376 -6.35 24.17 -27.63
C SER A 376 -6.35 24.36 -29.15
N THR A 377 -6.12 23.30 -29.93
CA THR A 377 -6.07 23.39 -31.41
C THR A 377 -7.40 23.04 -32.08
N TYR A 378 -8.35 22.46 -31.33
CA TYR A 378 -9.66 22.00 -31.78
C TYR A 378 -9.63 20.97 -32.92
N ARG A 379 -8.48 20.31 -33.12
CA ARG A 379 -8.30 19.25 -34.13
C ARG A 379 -8.79 17.90 -33.59
N LEU A 380 -9.27 17.07 -34.51
CA LEU A 380 -9.62 15.67 -34.26
C LEU A 380 -8.34 14.83 -34.19
N GLU A 381 -7.99 14.36 -33.00
CA GLU A 381 -6.78 13.56 -32.75
C GLU A 381 -7.03 12.07 -32.98
N SER A 382 -8.18 11.56 -32.53
CA SER A 382 -8.54 10.15 -32.64
C SER A 382 -10.05 9.94 -32.78
N THR A 383 -10.43 8.86 -33.46
CA THR A 383 -11.81 8.38 -33.58
C THR A 383 -11.84 6.91 -33.17
N LEU A 384 -12.50 6.62 -32.05
CA LEU A 384 -12.69 5.29 -31.50
C LEU A 384 -14.04 4.74 -31.94
N ASN A 385 -14.08 3.49 -32.35
CA ASN A 385 -15.31 2.72 -32.52
C ASN A 385 -15.03 1.32 -31.93
N TYR A 386 -15.93 0.85 -31.06
CA TYR A 386 -15.80 -0.44 -30.36
C TYR A 386 -16.92 -1.43 -30.72
N GLY A 387 -17.78 -1.11 -31.70
CA GLY A 387 -18.80 -2.03 -32.21
C GLY A 387 -19.95 -2.32 -31.25
N MET A 388 -20.26 -1.43 -30.30
CA MET A 388 -21.39 -1.53 -29.37
C MET A 388 -22.59 -0.64 -29.79
N GLU A 389 -22.74 -0.42 -31.09
CA GLU A 389 -23.66 0.57 -31.68
C GLU A 389 -23.46 1.98 -31.08
N ARG A 390 -24.56 2.70 -30.76
CA ARG A 390 -24.55 4.14 -30.44
C ARG A 390 -23.98 4.45 -29.07
N VAL A 391 -23.30 5.59 -28.94
CA VAL A 391 -22.87 6.16 -27.66
C VAL A 391 -24.03 6.95 -27.05
N TRP A 392 -24.20 6.89 -25.73
CA TRP A 392 -25.22 7.66 -25.00
C TRP A 392 -24.69 8.59 -23.92
N CYS A 393 -23.58 8.22 -23.26
CA CYS A 393 -23.05 8.99 -22.14
C CYS A 393 -21.54 8.79 -21.99
N VAL A 394 -20.88 9.82 -21.44
CA VAL A 394 -19.45 9.82 -21.08
C VAL A 394 -19.29 10.38 -19.67
N CYS A 395 -18.34 9.85 -18.91
CA CYS A 395 -17.96 10.35 -17.58
C CYS A 395 -16.43 10.26 -17.42
N GLY A 396 -15.78 11.40 -17.20
CA GLY A 396 -14.36 11.46 -16.82
C GLY A 396 -14.20 11.62 -15.31
N LEU A 397 -13.40 10.75 -14.68
CA LEU A 397 -13.12 10.84 -13.24
C LEU A 397 -12.06 11.91 -12.97
N ARG A 398 -12.42 12.94 -12.17
CA ARG A 398 -11.47 13.97 -11.69
C ARG A 398 -10.34 13.32 -10.90
N GLY A 399 -9.12 13.82 -11.05
CA GLY A 399 -7.91 13.21 -10.47
C GLY A 399 -7.40 11.97 -11.23
N SER A 400 -8.19 11.33 -12.10
CA SER A 400 -7.78 10.16 -12.89
C SER A 400 -7.74 10.49 -14.40
N ASN A 401 -7.25 9.56 -15.22
CA ASN A 401 -7.43 9.59 -16.68
C ASN A 401 -8.34 8.45 -17.17
N ASN A 402 -9.08 7.82 -16.24
CA ASN A 402 -10.09 6.82 -16.57
C ASN A 402 -11.38 7.54 -17.00
N VAL A 403 -11.83 7.24 -18.22
CA VAL A 403 -13.06 7.75 -18.81
C VAL A 403 -13.97 6.56 -19.11
N ALA A 404 -15.19 6.63 -18.61
CA ALA A 404 -16.21 5.62 -18.82
C ALA A 404 -17.23 6.07 -19.87
N LEU A 405 -17.73 5.11 -20.65
CA LEU A 405 -18.54 5.31 -21.84
C LEU A 405 -19.72 4.33 -21.82
N GLY A 406 -20.93 4.83 -22.00
CA GLY A 406 -22.15 4.01 -22.12
C GLY A 406 -22.66 3.95 -23.56
N TYR A 407 -23.05 2.75 -23.99
CA TYR A 407 -23.42 2.37 -25.34
C TYR A 407 -24.79 1.67 -25.40
N ASP A 408 -25.27 1.37 -26.61
CA ASP A 408 -26.45 0.53 -26.86
C ASP A 408 -26.25 -0.94 -26.45
N GLU A 409 -25.05 -1.52 -26.61
CA GLU A 409 -24.71 -2.90 -26.17
C GLU A 409 -23.90 -2.99 -24.84
N GLY A 410 -23.75 -1.90 -24.07
CA GLY A 410 -23.12 -1.97 -22.74
C GLY A 410 -22.24 -0.78 -22.35
N SER A 411 -21.13 -1.05 -21.65
CA SER A 411 -20.22 -0.02 -21.12
C SER A 411 -18.74 -0.38 -21.27
N ILE A 412 -17.90 0.65 -21.39
CA ILE A 412 -16.45 0.54 -21.56
C ILE A 412 -15.76 1.56 -20.65
N ILE A 413 -14.61 1.20 -20.05
CA ILE A 413 -13.65 2.18 -19.54
C ILE A 413 -12.40 2.18 -20.41
N ILE A 414 -12.00 3.38 -20.82
CA ILE A 414 -10.70 3.67 -21.40
C ILE A 414 -9.86 4.47 -20.40
N LYS A 415 -8.60 4.06 -20.22
CA LYS A 415 -7.56 4.87 -19.61
C LYS A 415 -6.85 5.64 -20.72
N LEU A 416 -6.70 6.95 -20.54
CA LEU A 416 -6.08 7.85 -21.51
C LEU A 416 -4.67 8.26 -21.03
N GLY A 417 -3.63 7.81 -21.71
CA GLY A 417 -2.26 8.17 -21.40
C GLY A 417 -1.75 7.65 -20.05
N ARG A 418 -0.69 8.29 -19.54
CA ARG A 418 -0.07 7.95 -18.25
C ARG A 418 -0.79 8.63 -17.09
N GLU A 419 -0.83 7.94 -15.94
CA GLU A 419 -1.32 8.50 -14.67
C GLU A 419 -0.17 8.98 -13.76
N GLU A 420 1.07 9.01 -14.27
CA GLU A 420 2.22 9.64 -13.61
C GLU A 420 2.02 11.18 -13.58
N PRO A 421 2.13 11.85 -12.42
CA PRO A 421 2.03 13.31 -12.34
C PRO A 421 3.29 13.99 -12.88
N ALA A 422 3.11 15.12 -13.56
CA ALA A 422 4.19 15.94 -14.08
C ALA A 422 4.82 16.81 -12.97
N MET A 423 5.60 16.16 -12.09
CA MET A 423 6.25 16.78 -10.92
C MET A 423 7.71 16.33 -10.76
N SER A 424 8.57 17.18 -10.19
CA SER A 424 9.97 16.87 -9.89
C SER A 424 10.49 17.73 -8.74
N MET A 425 11.48 17.23 -7.98
CA MET A 425 12.13 17.94 -6.87
C MET A 425 13.64 18.16 -7.11
N ASP A 426 14.13 19.34 -6.76
CA ASP A 426 15.55 19.71 -6.62
C ASP A 426 16.07 19.19 -5.26
N THR A 427 17.32 18.71 -5.19
CA THR A 427 18.04 18.28 -3.96
C THR A 427 17.97 19.32 -2.82
N ASN A 428 17.63 20.56 -3.12
CA ASN A 428 17.36 21.63 -2.16
C ASN A 428 15.94 21.68 -1.57
N GLY A 429 15.04 20.75 -1.90
CA GLY A 429 13.64 20.75 -1.46
C GLY A 429 12.74 21.77 -2.17
N LYS A 430 13.09 22.16 -3.41
CA LYS A 430 12.16 22.90 -4.29
C LYS A 430 11.44 21.91 -5.17
N ILE A 431 10.12 21.99 -5.21
CA ILE A 431 9.30 21.10 -6.03
C ILE A 431 8.67 21.96 -7.12
N ILE A 432 8.76 21.48 -8.36
CA ILE A 432 8.11 22.11 -9.52
C ILE A 432 7.20 21.06 -10.15
N TRP A 433 5.94 21.44 -10.35
CA TRP A 433 4.93 20.62 -11.01
C TRP A 433 4.14 21.44 -12.01
N ALA A 434 3.43 20.76 -12.89
CA ALA A 434 2.43 21.37 -13.74
C ALA A 434 1.00 20.96 -13.34
N LYS A 435 0.10 21.92 -13.47
CA LYS A 435 -1.35 21.74 -13.42
C LYS A 435 -1.91 22.25 -14.76
N HIS A 436 -2.44 21.34 -15.57
CA HIS A 436 -2.75 21.61 -16.98
C HIS A 436 -1.53 22.19 -17.72
N SER A 437 -1.58 23.44 -18.20
CA SER A 437 -0.46 24.13 -18.84
C SER A 437 0.27 25.13 -17.92
N GLU A 438 -0.14 25.24 -16.65
CA GLU A 438 0.39 26.19 -15.67
C GLU A 438 1.47 25.50 -14.82
N VAL A 439 2.68 26.06 -14.78
CA VAL A 439 3.80 25.55 -13.97
C VAL A 439 3.83 26.30 -12.64
N GLN A 440 3.80 25.54 -11.56
CA GLN A 440 3.82 26.02 -10.20
C GLN A 440 5.06 25.52 -9.46
N GLN A 441 5.51 26.29 -8.47
CA GLN A 441 6.62 25.95 -7.59
C GLN A 441 6.15 25.94 -6.14
N ALA A 442 6.53 24.90 -5.40
CA ALA A 442 6.54 24.88 -3.94
C ALA A 442 7.98 24.80 -3.41
N ASN A 443 8.16 25.15 -2.13
CA ASN A 443 9.47 25.16 -1.47
C ASN A 443 9.33 24.61 -0.05
N LEU A 444 9.83 23.41 0.20
CA LEU A 444 9.75 22.73 1.50
C LEU A 444 10.40 23.57 2.61
N LYS A 445 11.48 24.31 2.29
CA LYS A 445 12.20 25.22 3.20
C LYS A 445 11.36 26.40 3.74
N ALA A 446 10.12 26.57 3.29
CA ALA A 446 9.21 27.59 3.84
C ALA A 446 8.42 27.11 5.07
N MET A 447 8.46 25.80 5.41
CA MET A 447 7.64 25.23 6.48
C MET A 447 8.21 25.43 7.89
N GLY A 448 9.52 25.68 8.02
CA GLY A 448 10.21 25.76 9.32
C GLY A 448 10.29 24.43 10.05
N ASP A 449 10.73 24.47 11.31
CA ASP A 449 10.94 23.28 12.17
C ASP A 449 9.62 22.76 12.79
N THR A 450 8.53 22.75 12.02
CA THR A 450 7.25 22.17 12.46
C THR A 450 7.33 20.65 12.52
N GLU A 451 6.85 20.04 13.60
CA GLU A 451 6.78 18.58 13.76
C GLU A 451 5.76 17.94 12.81
N ILE A 452 6.20 17.62 11.59
CA ILE A 452 5.41 16.92 10.59
C ILE A 452 5.16 15.48 11.05
N LYS A 453 3.89 15.06 11.08
CA LYS A 453 3.54 13.65 11.28
C LYS A 453 3.68 12.87 9.96
N ASP A 454 4.19 11.66 10.08
CA ASP A 454 4.36 10.77 8.94
C ASP A 454 3.00 10.38 8.36
N GLY A 455 2.87 10.45 7.03
CA GLY A 455 1.59 10.25 6.33
C GLY A 455 0.70 11.50 6.22
N GLU A 456 0.99 12.59 6.94
CA GLU A 456 0.18 13.83 6.87
C GLU A 456 0.47 14.65 5.60
N ARG A 457 -0.54 15.39 5.12
CA ARG A 457 -0.43 16.25 3.92
C ARG A 457 0.22 17.58 4.25
N LEU A 458 1.29 17.93 3.54
CA LEU A 458 2.00 19.20 3.72
C LEU A 458 1.24 20.37 3.08
N ALA A 459 0.85 21.34 3.92
CA ALA A 459 0.21 22.60 3.51
C ALA A 459 1.23 23.59 2.90
N LEU A 460 1.76 23.26 1.74
CA LEU A 460 2.84 24.04 1.10
C LEU A 460 2.33 25.34 0.45
N ALA A 461 3.08 26.42 0.66
CA ALA A 461 2.88 27.67 -0.06
C ALA A 461 3.23 27.52 -1.56
N VAL A 462 2.20 27.41 -2.39
CA VAL A 462 2.33 27.30 -3.85
C VAL A 462 2.52 28.69 -4.46
N LYS A 463 3.45 28.79 -5.42
CA LYS A 463 3.73 30.01 -6.19
C LYS A 463 3.69 29.71 -7.68
N ASP A 464 2.85 30.42 -8.42
CA ASP A 464 2.80 30.32 -9.88
C ASP A 464 4.08 30.89 -10.52
N MET A 465 4.61 30.16 -11.51
CA MET A 465 5.84 30.52 -12.23
C MET A 465 5.59 30.92 -13.69
N GLY A 466 4.45 30.50 -14.26
CA GLY A 466 3.99 30.89 -15.59
C GLY A 466 3.38 29.71 -16.35
N SER A 467 2.80 30.00 -17.53
CA SER A 467 2.27 28.99 -18.45
C SER A 467 3.37 28.46 -19.39
N CYS A 468 3.39 27.16 -19.63
CA CYS A 468 4.15 26.55 -20.73
C CYS A 468 3.40 26.67 -22.07
N GLU A 469 4.15 26.66 -23.17
CA GLU A 469 3.59 26.70 -24.54
C GLU A 469 3.03 25.33 -24.99
N ILE A 470 3.61 24.24 -24.47
CA ILE A 470 3.24 22.83 -24.71
C ILE A 470 2.49 22.25 -23.51
N TYR A 471 1.75 21.15 -23.70
CA TYR A 471 1.16 20.45 -22.54
C TYR A 471 2.23 19.58 -21.84
N PRO A 472 2.56 19.86 -20.56
CA PRO A 472 3.58 19.14 -19.83
C PRO A 472 3.16 17.69 -19.53
N GLN A 473 3.80 16.73 -20.20
CA GLN A 473 3.62 15.30 -19.96
C GLN A 473 4.65 14.77 -18.96
N THR A 474 5.88 15.29 -18.98
CA THR A 474 6.89 15.06 -17.94
C THR A 474 7.64 16.34 -17.58
N ILE A 475 8.08 16.42 -16.33
CA ILE A 475 8.92 17.50 -15.79
C ILE A 475 10.09 16.84 -15.07
N GLN A 476 11.32 17.31 -15.34
CA GLN A 476 12.52 16.81 -14.65
C GLN A 476 13.50 17.97 -14.39
N HIS A 477 13.93 18.13 -13.14
CA HIS A 477 15.14 18.89 -12.83
C HIS A 477 16.38 18.23 -13.45
N ASN A 478 17.38 19.03 -13.80
CA ASN A 478 18.73 18.51 -14.00
C ASN A 478 19.36 18.14 -12.63
N PRO A 479 20.41 17.30 -12.55
CA PRO A 479 20.97 16.83 -11.27
C PRO A 479 21.45 17.90 -10.28
N ASN A 480 21.66 19.14 -10.75
CA ASN A 480 22.08 20.29 -9.95
C ASN A 480 20.98 21.37 -9.82
N GLY A 481 19.70 21.02 -9.97
CA GLY A 481 18.51 21.84 -9.66
C GLY A 481 18.35 23.18 -10.42
N ARG A 482 19.28 23.51 -11.33
CA ARG A 482 19.41 24.82 -11.99
C ARG A 482 18.47 24.97 -13.18
N PHE A 483 18.19 23.86 -13.86
CA PHE A 483 17.37 23.77 -15.05
C PHE A 483 16.25 22.75 -14.82
N VAL A 484 15.12 23.02 -15.45
CA VAL A 484 13.98 22.11 -15.52
C VAL A 484 13.70 21.88 -16.99
N VAL A 485 13.63 20.63 -17.43
CA VAL A 485 13.03 20.30 -18.72
C VAL A 485 11.54 20.03 -18.54
N VAL A 486 10.76 20.53 -19.48
CA VAL A 486 9.35 20.19 -19.68
C VAL A 486 9.26 19.49 -21.03
N CYS A 487 8.69 18.28 -21.08
CA CYS A 487 8.47 17.53 -22.32
C CYS A 487 6.98 17.33 -22.55
N GLY A 488 6.55 17.44 -23.80
CA GLY A 488 5.16 17.38 -24.17
C GLY A 488 4.95 17.40 -25.68
N ASP A 489 4.00 16.62 -26.16
CA ASP A 489 3.45 16.73 -27.53
C ASP A 489 4.46 16.52 -28.67
N GLY A 490 5.60 15.89 -28.37
CA GLY A 490 6.72 15.68 -29.29
C GLY A 490 7.75 16.82 -29.31
N GLU A 491 7.61 17.81 -28.43
CA GLU A 491 8.57 18.89 -28.18
C GLU A 491 9.14 18.80 -26.74
N TYR A 492 10.30 19.41 -26.52
CA TYR A 492 10.88 19.65 -25.20
C TYR A 492 11.32 21.12 -25.08
N ILE A 493 11.22 21.67 -23.88
CA ILE A 493 11.68 23.03 -23.55
C ILE A 493 12.47 22.97 -22.24
N ILE A 494 13.70 23.49 -22.24
CA ILE A 494 14.51 23.63 -21.04
C ILE A 494 14.38 25.06 -20.50
N TYR A 495 13.98 25.17 -19.24
CA TYR A 495 13.81 26.43 -18.51
C TYR A 495 14.83 26.56 -17.36
N THR A 496 15.12 27.79 -16.92
CA THR A 496 15.83 28.03 -15.64
C THR A 496 14.87 27.87 -14.45
N ALA A 497 15.17 26.98 -13.51
CA ALA A 497 14.27 26.66 -12.39
C ALA A 497 13.78 27.89 -11.58
N MET A 498 14.66 28.86 -11.34
CA MET A 498 14.35 30.04 -10.51
C MET A 498 13.41 31.08 -11.14
N ALA A 499 13.18 31.04 -12.45
CA ALA A 499 12.54 32.16 -13.17
C ALA A 499 11.86 31.77 -14.50
N LEU A 500 11.67 30.47 -14.74
CA LEU A 500 11.05 29.86 -15.93
C LEU A 500 11.49 30.46 -17.29
N ARG A 501 12.76 30.89 -17.41
CA ARG A 501 13.29 31.46 -18.67
C ARG A 501 13.77 30.35 -19.59
N ASN A 502 13.25 30.32 -20.81
CA ASN A 502 13.66 29.37 -21.86
C ASN A 502 15.18 29.47 -22.12
N LYS A 503 15.83 28.31 -22.32
CA LYS A 503 17.25 28.15 -22.61
C LYS A 503 17.51 27.41 -23.92
N SER A 504 16.74 26.35 -24.18
CA SER A 504 16.70 25.65 -25.45
C SER A 504 15.34 24.96 -25.60
N PHE A 505 14.98 24.67 -26.84
CA PHE A 505 13.77 23.94 -27.20
C PHE A 505 14.06 23.09 -28.45
N GLY A 506 13.24 22.08 -28.70
CA GLY A 506 13.34 21.27 -29.92
C GLY A 506 12.33 20.13 -29.96
N SER A 507 12.32 19.36 -31.04
CA SER A 507 11.51 18.16 -31.19
C SER A 507 12.17 16.95 -30.52
N ALA A 508 11.46 16.28 -29.61
CA ALA A 508 11.87 15.03 -28.99
C ALA A 508 10.65 14.23 -28.53
N GLN A 509 10.67 12.91 -28.75
CA GLN A 509 9.69 12.00 -28.14
C GLN A 509 10.00 11.76 -26.65
N GLU A 510 11.29 11.72 -26.32
CA GLU A 510 11.83 11.54 -24.97
C GLU A 510 13.11 12.37 -24.79
N PHE A 511 13.36 12.75 -23.55
CA PHE A 511 14.52 13.51 -23.09
C PHE A 511 15.03 12.88 -21.80
N VAL A 512 16.35 12.78 -21.64
CA VAL A 512 16.98 12.41 -20.36
C VAL A 512 18.25 13.23 -20.10
N TRP A 513 18.47 13.59 -18.83
CA TRP A 513 19.72 14.19 -18.38
C TRP A 513 20.82 13.12 -18.21
N ALA A 514 22.07 13.50 -18.48
CA ALA A 514 23.23 12.77 -17.96
C ALA A 514 23.41 13.08 -16.46
N HIS A 515 24.27 12.32 -15.76
CA HIS A 515 24.72 12.73 -14.43
C HIS A 515 25.53 14.05 -14.49
N ASP A 516 26.32 14.28 -15.55
CA ASP A 516 26.85 15.61 -15.85
C ASP A 516 25.69 16.57 -16.18
N SER A 517 25.49 17.55 -15.29
CA SER A 517 24.52 18.63 -15.46
C SER A 517 24.71 19.52 -16.70
N SER A 518 25.79 19.34 -17.46
CA SER A 518 26.02 19.98 -18.76
C SER A 518 25.55 19.15 -19.97
N GLU A 519 25.24 17.86 -19.81
CA GLU A 519 24.85 16.94 -20.89
C GLU A 519 23.43 16.38 -20.77
N TYR A 520 22.81 16.15 -21.94
CA TYR A 520 21.52 15.47 -22.08
C TYR A 520 21.39 14.74 -23.41
N ALA A 521 20.54 13.73 -23.47
CA ALA A 521 20.17 13.01 -24.69
C ALA A 521 18.68 13.21 -25.01
N ILE A 522 18.36 13.24 -26.31
CA ILE A 522 16.98 13.23 -26.81
C ILE A 522 16.77 12.13 -27.85
N ARG A 523 15.57 11.55 -27.85
CA ARG A 523 15.10 10.59 -28.86
C ARG A 523 14.20 11.32 -29.84
N GLU A 524 14.76 11.71 -30.98
CA GLU A 524 14.05 12.45 -32.04
C GLU A 524 13.13 11.50 -32.83
N SER A 525 13.64 10.31 -33.17
CA SER A 525 12.91 9.25 -33.85
C SER A 525 13.21 7.88 -33.25
N ASN A 526 12.54 6.83 -33.71
CA ASN A 526 12.76 5.46 -33.22
C ASN A 526 14.12 4.86 -33.66
N SER A 527 14.98 5.63 -34.33
CA SER A 527 16.30 5.19 -34.81
C SER A 527 17.40 6.25 -34.69
N VAL A 528 17.13 7.41 -34.06
CA VAL A 528 18.09 8.51 -33.92
C VAL A 528 18.08 9.04 -32.49
N VAL A 529 19.24 8.99 -31.85
CA VAL A 529 19.51 9.58 -30.54
C VAL A 529 20.56 10.69 -30.70
N LYS A 530 20.26 11.88 -30.17
CA LYS A 530 21.14 13.06 -30.21
C LYS A 530 21.60 13.40 -28.81
N ILE A 531 22.91 13.61 -28.63
CA ILE A 531 23.53 14.05 -27.39
C ILE A 531 23.93 15.51 -27.51
N PHE A 532 23.63 16.29 -26.48
CA PHE A 532 23.94 17.71 -26.38
C PHE A 532 24.86 17.98 -25.19
N LYS A 533 25.86 18.85 -25.34
CA LYS A 533 26.67 19.41 -24.24
C LYS A 533 26.53 20.93 -24.24
N ASN A 534 26.24 21.52 -23.09
CA ASN A 534 25.99 22.96 -22.92
C ASN A 534 24.98 23.53 -23.95
N PHE A 535 23.85 22.83 -24.15
CA PHE A 535 22.76 23.18 -25.08
C PHE A 535 23.15 23.23 -26.57
N LYS A 536 24.26 22.59 -26.96
CA LYS A 536 24.68 22.41 -28.36
C LYS A 536 24.79 20.93 -28.69
N GLU A 537 24.36 20.54 -29.90
CA GLU A 537 24.48 19.17 -30.38
C GLU A 537 25.97 18.76 -30.45
N LYS A 538 26.34 17.71 -29.72
CA LYS A 538 27.71 17.15 -29.61
C LYS A 538 27.89 16.04 -30.64
N LYS A 539 26.94 15.12 -30.70
CA LYS A 539 26.96 13.94 -31.56
C LYS A 539 25.53 13.44 -31.79
N SER A 540 25.25 12.93 -32.98
CA SER A 540 24.02 12.20 -33.33
C SER A 540 24.42 10.81 -33.79
N PHE A 541 23.76 9.77 -33.27
CA PHE A 541 24.04 8.39 -33.64
C PHE A 541 22.77 7.56 -33.78
N LYS A 542 22.93 6.37 -34.38
CA LYS A 542 21.85 5.40 -34.62
C LYS A 542 22.23 4.09 -33.92
N PRO A 543 21.55 3.71 -32.83
CA PRO A 543 21.72 2.39 -32.22
C PRO A 543 21.34 1.28 -33.19
N ASP A 544 22.08 0.16 -33.19
CA ASP A 544 22.02 -0.88 -34.22
C ASP A 544 20.65 -1.56 -34.31
N PHE A 545 19.99 -1.72 -33.15
CA PHE A 545 18.66 -2.30 -33.00
C PHE A 545 17.55 -1.24 -32.85
N GLY A 546 17.85 0.03 -33.15
CA GLY A 546 16.94 1.16 -32.95
C GLY A 546 16.79 1.59 -31.49
N ALA A 547 15.91 2.55 -31.26
CA ALA A 547 15.64 3.13 -29.94
C ALA A 547 14.13 3.30 -29.72
N GLU A 548 13.57 2.53 -28.79
CA GLU A 548 12.18 2.66 -28.33
C GLU A 548 12.06 3.47 -27.03
N GLY A 549 13.13 3.50 -26.22
CA GLY A 549 13.20 4.23 -24.97
C GLY A 549 14.63 4.70 -24.68
N ILE A 550 14.80 5.86 -24.04
CA ILE A 550 16.09 6.31 -23.48
C ILE A 550 16.03 6.56 -21.97
N TYR A 551 17.15 6.30 -21.28
CA TYR A 551 17.32 6.43 -19.84
C TYR A 551 18.60 7.20 -19.50
N GLY A 552 18.50 8.09 -18.51
CA GLY A 552 19.60 8.93 -18.04
C GLY A 552 20.45 8.28 -16.94
N GLY A 553 21.46 9.01 -16.46
CA GLY A 553 22.36 8.60 -15.39
C GLY A 553 23.83 8.58 -15.81
N PHE A 554 24.61 7.66 -15.23
CA PHE A 554 26.06 7.55 -15.47
C PHE A 554 26.41 7.02 -16.86
N LEU A 555 25.56 6.17 -17.42
CA LEU A 555 25.61 5.75 -18.83
C LEU A 555 24.26 6.05 -19.50
N LEU A 556 24.29 6.26 -20.82
CA LEU A 556 23.10 6.44 -21.63
C LEU A 556 22.46 5.07 -21.91
N GLY A 557 21.37 4.76 -21.21
CA GLY A 557 20.60 3.55 -21.47
C GLY A 557 19.68 3.73 -22.68
N VAL A 558 19.71 2.81 -23.63
CA VAL A 558 18.82 2.76 -24.79
C VAL A 558 18.09 1.42 -24.81
N ARG A 559 16.76 1.44 -24.68
CA ARG A 559 15.91 0.26 -24.89
C ARG A 559 15.61 0.09 -26.37
N SER A 560 15.85 -1.11 -26.86
CA SER A 560 15.42 -1.64 -28.16
C SER A 560 14.42 -2.79 -27.95
N VAL A 561 13.81 -3.28 -29.02
CA VAL A 561 12.93 -4.46 -29.00
C VAL A 561 13.64 -5.67 -28.39
N ASN A 562 14.94 -5.82 -28.66
CA ASN A 562 15.75 -6.97 -28.25
C ASN A 562 16.43 -6.80 -26.87
N GLY A 563 16.12 -5.74 -26.12
CA GLY A 563 16.69 -5.46 -24.80
C GLY A 563 17.37 -4.10 -24.67
N LEU A 564 18.11 -3.93 -23.58
CA LEU A 564 18.78 -2.71 -23.17
C LEU A 564 20.24 -2.67 -23.61
N ALA A 565 20.69 -1.55 -24.18
CA ALA A 565 22.09 -1.26 -24.46
C ALA A 565 22.53 -0.03 -23.65
N PHE A 566 23.65 -0.13 -22.93
CA PHE A 566 24.29 1.01 -22.28
C PHE A 566 25.40 1.58 -23.16
N TYR A 567 25.35 2.88 -23.43
CA TYR A 567 26.36 3.62 -24.17
C TYR A 567 27.08 4.64 -23.28
N ASP A 568 28.35 4.90 -23.57
CA ASP A 568 29.11 6.00 -22.97
C ASP A 568 28.62 7.38 -23.48
N TRP A 569 28.56 8.38 -22.61
CA TRP A 569 28.20 9.77 -22.94
C TRP A 569 29.32 10.51 -23.69
N GLU A 570 30.58 10.19 -23.46
CA GLU A 570 31.73 10.86 -24.09
C GLU A 570 31.88 10.42 -25.55
N ASN A 571 32.04 9.11 -25.77
CA ASN A 571 32.42 8.51 -27.04
C ASN A 571 31.26 7.82 -27.79
N THR A 572 30.13 7.56 -27.13
CA THR A 572 28.98 6.78 -27.65
C THR A 572 29.35 5.37 -28.14
N GLU A 573 30.27 4.72 -27.42
CA GLU A 573 30.60 3.31 -27.60
C GLU A 573 29.67 2.43 -26.76
N LEU A 574 29.42 1.21 -27.21
CA LEU A 574 28.60 0.23 -26.49
C LEU A 574 29.39 -0.35 -25.31
N VAL A 575 28.96 -0.06 -24.09
CA VAL A 575 29.57 -0.61 -22.87
C VAL A 575 29.11 -2.05 -22.64
N ARG A 576 27.79 -2.28 -22.61
CA ARG A 576 27.19 -3.62 -22.45
C ARG A 576 25.75 -3.64 -22.99
N ARG A 577 25.36 -4.72 -23.66
CA ARG A 577 23.96 -5.09 -23.94
C ARG A 577 23.47 -6.08 -22.87
N ILE A 578 22.20 -5.95 -22.50
CA ILE A 578 21.51 -6.76 -21.48
C ILE A 578 20.15 -7.15 -22.04
N GLU A 579 19.84 -8.45 -22.10
CA GLU A 579 18.60 -9.01 -22.67
C GLU A 579 17.36 -8.83 -21.76
N ILE A 580 17.28 -7.70 -21.06
CA ILE A 580 16.16 -7.31 -20.20
C ILE A 580 15.44 -6.12 -20.84
N GLN A 581 14.10 -6.12 -20.79
CA GLN A 581 13.27 -4.98 -21.21
C GLN A 581 12.93 -4.10 -19.99
N PRO A 582 13.66 -2.99 -19.73
CA PRO A 582 13.36 -2.09 -18.65
C PRO A 582 12.08 -1.28 -18.92
N LYS A 583 11.31 -1.07 -17.85
CA LYS A 583 10.32 -0.01 -17.74
C LYS A 583 10.97 1.28 -17.21
N HIS A 584 11.86 1.16 -16.23
CA HIS A 584 12.62 2.26 -15.62
C HIS A 584 14.04 1.81 -15.25
N ILE A 585 14.99 2.76 -15.18
CA ILE A 585 16.36 2.54 -14.70
C ILE A 585 16.68 3.63 -13.68
N PHE A 586 17.19 3.24 -12.51
CA PHE A 586 17.57 4.14 -11.43
C PHE A 586 19.03 3.93 -11.05
N TRP A 587 19.88 4.93 -11.25
CA TRP A 587 21.28 4.92 -10.83
C TRP A 587 21.45 5.47 -9.42
N SER A 588 22.40 4.91 -8.67
CA SER A 588 22.88 5.46 -7.40
C SER A 588 23.74 6.71 -7.61
N ASP A 589 23.83 7.59 -6.60
CA ASP A 589 24.58 8.84 -6.68
C ASP A 589 26.11 8.65 -6.85
N SER A 590 26.63 7.47 -6.49
CA SER A 590 28.04 7.08 -6.73
C SER A 590 28.28 6.50 -8.13
N GLY A 591 27.23 6.07 -8.82
CA GLY A 591 27.32 5.34 -10.08
C GLY A 591 27.72 3.86 -9.95
N GLU A 592 28.03 3.37 -8.74
CA GLU A 592 28.42 1.97 -8.51
C GLU A 592 27.24 0.99 -8.63
N LEU A 593 26.03 1.41 -8.26
CA LEU A 593 24.82 0.56 -8.28
C LEU A 593 23.77 1.11 -9.24
N VAL A 594 23.09 0.21 -9.95
CA VAL A 594 21.94 0.53 -10.81
C VAL A 594 20.82 -0.49 -10.59
N CYS A 595 19.59 0.02 -10.44
CA CYS A 595 18.37 -0.76 -10.40
C CYS A 595 17.71 -0.73 -11.78
N ILE A 596 17.47 -1.89 -12.38
CA ILE A 596 16.72 -2.08 -13.62
C ILE A 596 15.34 -2.64 -13.24
N ALA A 597 14.30 -1.82 -13.36
CA ALA A 597 12.93 -2.22 -13.06
C ALA A 597 12.20 -2.66 -14.35
N THR A 598 11.65 -3.87 -14.35
CA THR A 598 10.83 -4.43 -15.44
C THR A 598 9.34 -4.24 -15.16
N GLU A 599 8.46 -5.02 -15.80
CA GLU A 599 7.02 -5.05 -15.47
C GLU A 599 6.68 -6.03 -14.33
N GLU A 600 7.55 -6.99 -14.00
CA GLU A 600 7.30 -8.05 -13.01
C GLU A 600 8.31 -8.05 -11.84
N SER A 601 9.61 -7.94 -12.13
CA SER A 601 10.70 -7.90 -11.15
C SER A 601 11.64 -6.70 -11.33
N PHE A 602 12.51 -6.45 -10.35
CA PHE A 602 13.64 -5.54 -10.49
C PHE A 602 14.98 -6.22 -10.17
N PHE A 603 16.00 -5.81 -10.91
CA PHE A 603 17.36 -6.33 -10.83
C PHE A 603 18.29 -5.24 -10.30
N ILE A 604 19.16 -5.58 -9.34
CA ILE A 604 20.22 -4.69 -8.89
C ILE A 604 21.55 -5.20 -9.43
N LEU A 605 22.22 -4.34 -10.20
CA LEU A 605 23.54 -4.58 -10.76
C LEU A 605 24.55 -3.64 -10.13
N ARG A 606 25.78 -4.11 -9.94
CA ARG A 606 26.94 -3.27 -9.69
C ARG A 606 27.65 -2.97 -11.01
N TYR A 607 27.94 -1.71 -11.27
CA TYR A 607 28.72 -1.23 -12.40
C TYR A 607 30.20 -1.07 -12.02
N LEU A 608 31.11 -1.61 -12.85
CA LEU A 608 32.55 -1.65 -12.57
C LEU A 608 33.33 -0.82 -13.60
N SER A 609 33.30 0.51 -13.42
CA SER A 609 33.95 1.49 -14.31
C SER A 609 35.44 1.24 -14.53
N GLU A 610 36.18 0.79 -13.50
CA GLU A 610 37.60 0.45 -13.61
C GLU A 610 37.87 -0.67 -14.63
N LYS A 611 37.00 -1.70 -14.67
CA LYS A 611 37.12 -2.79 -15.64
C LYS A 611 36.77 -2.33 -17.06
N VAL A 612 35.78 -1.46 -17.21
CA VAL A 612 35.41 -0.87 -18.50
C VAL A 612 36.58 -0.08 -19.09
N ALA A 613 37.21 0.79 -18.29
CA ALA A 613 38.38 1.55 -18.71
C ALA A 613 39.55 0.62 -19.08
N ALA A 614 39.85 -0.41 -18.27
CA ALA A 614 40.91 -1.36 -18.54
C ALA A 614 40.67 -2.17 -19.84
N SER A 615 39.43 -2.60 -20.13
CA SER A 615 39.10 -3.25 -21.40
C SER A 615 39.14 -2.30 -22.60
N GLN A 616 38.77 -1.03 -22.45
CA GLN A 616 38.90 -0.02 -23.50
C GLN A 616 40.37 0.31 -23.84
N GLU A 617 41.24 0.42 -22.83
CA GLU A 617 42.68 0.65 -23.06
C GLU A 617 43.35 -0.56 -23.76
N ASN A 618 43.05 -1.78 -23.33
CA ASN A 618 43.70 -3.00 -23.86
C ASN A 618 43.04 -3.55 -25.13
N ASN A 619 41.79 -3.18 -25.44
CA ASN A 619 40.94 -3.77 -26.50
C ASN A 619 40.72 -5.29 -26.36
N GLU A 620 40.89 -5.85 -25.16
CA GLU A 620 40.59 -7.25 -24.84
C GLU A 620 39.26 -7.37 -24.07
N GLY A 621 38.44 -8.35 -24.46
CA GLY A 621 37.15 -8.64 -23.80
C GLY A 621 35.90 -7.97 -24.40
N VAL A 622 36.02 -7.22 -25.51
CA VAL A 622 34.85 -6.63 -26.21
C VAL A 622 34.17 -7.69 -27.08
N THR A 623 32.94 -8.07 -26.71
CA THR A 623 32.07 -8.98 -27.48
C THR A 623 31.09 -8.21 -28.38
N GLU A 624 30.29 -8.90 -29.20
CA GLU A 624 29.18 -8.27 -29.97
C GLU A 624 28.09 -7.64 -29.07
N ASP A 625 28.08 -8.02 -27.78
CA ASP A 625 27.26 -7.46 -26.71
C ASP A 625 28.06 -6.56 -25.73
N GLY A 626 29.26 -6.11 -26.12
CA GLY A 626 30.12 -5.24 -25.31
C GLY A 626 30.98 -5.98 -24.29
N ILE A 627 31.34 -5.31 -23.20
CA ILE A 627 32.25 -5.79 -22.15
C ILE A 627 31.43 -6.56 -21.09
N GLU A 628 31.66 -7.86 -20.98
CA GLU A 628 30.89 -8.72 -20.06
C GLU A 628 31.12 -8.34 -18.59
N ASP A 629 32.37 -8.08 -18.26
CA ASP A 629 32.88 -7.73 -16.92
C ASP A 629 32.38 -6.37 -16.38
N ALA A 630 31.68 -5.58 -17.21
CA ALA A 630 31.22 -4.23 -16.86
C ALA A 630 30.12 -4.20 -15.78
N PHE A 631 29.35 -5.27 -15.65
CA PHE A 631 28.22 -5.37 -14.71
C PHE A 631 28.20 -6.70 -13.96
N GLU A 632 28.00 -6.64 -12.64
CA GLU A 632 27.84 -7.79 -11.75
C GLU A 632 26.40 -7.82 -11.19
N VAL A 633 25.69 -8.94 -11.32
CA VAL A 633 24.32 -9.07 -10.79
C VAL A 633 24.38 -9.33 -9.28
N GLN A 634 23.84 -8.42 -8.45
CA GLN A 634 23.75 -8.63 -7.00
C GLN A 634 22.50 -9.38 -6.58
N GLY A 635 21.37 -9.17 -7.27
CA GLY A 635 20.12 -9.86 -6.97
C GLY A 635 18.95 -9.46 -7.87
N GLU A 636 17.94 -10.33 -7.89
CA GLU A 636 16.62 -10.11 -8.48
C GLU A 636 15.56 -10.12 -7.38
N ILE A 637 14.58 -9.21 -7.47
CA ILE A 637 13.47 -9.09 -6.53
C ILE A 637 12.15 -9.08 -7.30
N GLN A 638 11.26 -10.02 -6.98
CA GLN A 638 9.92 -10.16 -7.57
C GLN A 638 8.90 -9.18 -6.95
N GLU A 639 9.19 -7.89 -7.03
CA GLU A 639 8.22 -6.81 -6.78
C GLU A 639 8.19 -5.81 -7.95
N VAL A 640 6.99 -5.28 -8.26
CA VAL A 640 6.80 -4.32 -9.34
C VAL A 640 7.01 -2.89 -8.84
N VAL A 641 8.11 -2.27 -9.25
CA VAL A 641 8.47 -0.88 -8.92
C VAL A 641 7.63 0.13 -9.72
N LYS A 642 6.92 1.03 -9.03
CA LYS A 642 6.28 2.21 -9.65
C LYS A 642 7.29 3.35 -9.86
N THR A 643 7.94 3.78 -8.78
CA THR A 643 9.00 4.80 -8.73
C THR A 643 10.02 4.43 -7.65
N GLY A 644 11.28 4.81 -7.82
CA GLY A 644 12.34 4.57 -6.85
C GLY A 644 13.46 5.59 -6.93
N LEU A 645 14.32 5.61 -5.90
CA LEU A 645 15.55 6.39 -5.81
C LEU A 645 16.57 5.66 -4.94
N TRP A 646 17.82 6.10 -4.98
CA TRP A 646 18.88 5.60 -4.12
C TRP A 646 19.21 6.61 -3.01
N VAL A 647 19.55 6.11 -1.83
CA VAL A 647 20.19 6.88 -0.74
C VAL A 647 21.41 6.07 -0.31
N GLY A 648 22.58 6.45 -0.82
CA GLY A 648 23.76 5.57 -0.77
C GLY A 648 23.47 4.23 -1.44
N ASP A 649 23.74 3.13 -0.73
CA ASP A 649 23.49 1.76 -1.21
C ASP A 649 22.05 1.26 -0.96
N CYS A 650 21.18 2.11 -0.39
CA CYS A 650 19.79 1.75 -0.09
C CYS A 650 18.87 2.17 -1.24
N PHE A 651 18.17 1.23 -1.87
CA PHE A 651 17.20 1.53 -2.92
C PHE A 651 15.78 1.67 -2.34
N ILE A 652 15.25 2.89 -2.30
CA ILE A 652 13.91 3.20 -1.78
C ILE A 652 12.92 3.22 -2.93
N TYR A 653 11.78 2.55 -2.81
CA TYR A 653 10.79 2.47 -3.87
C TYR A 653 9.34 2.34 -3.40
N THR A 654 8.43 2.76 -4.27
CA THR A 654 6.98 2.52 -4.12
C THR A 654 6.58 1.29 -4.95
N SER A 655 6.00 0.30 -4.29
CA SER A 655 5.51 -0.94 -4.90
C SER A 655 4.17 -0.74 -5.62
N SER A 656 3.82 -1.61 -6.59
CA SER A 656 2.52 -1.61 -7.27
C SER A 656 1.35 -1.68 -6.28
N VAL A 657 1.51 -2.39 -5.16
CA VAL A 657 0.52 -2.57 -4.07
C VAL A 657 0.51 -1.38 -3.08
N ASN A 658 0.94 -0.19 -3.51
CA ASN A 658 1.01 1.04 -2.71
C ASN A 658 1.75 0.86 -1.35
N ARG A 659 2.81 0.06 -1.34
CA ARG A 659 3.74 -0.03 -0.20
C ARG A 659 4.94 0.86 -0.45
N LEU A 660 5.37 1.59 0.57
CA LEU A 660 6.68 2.25 0.58
C LEU A 660 7.69 1.27 1.18
N ASN A 661 8.59 0.77 0.35
CA ASN A 661 9.64 -0.18 0.72
C ASN A 661 11.02 0.46 0.55
N TYR A 662 12.02 -0.08 1.23
CA TYR A 662 13.42 0.09 0.82
C TYR A 662 14.14 -1.26 0.83
N PHE A 663 15.14 -1.39 -0.02
CA PHE A 663 15.96 -2.57 -0.20
C PHE A 663 17.40 -2.32 0.28
N VAL A 664 17.95 -3.26 1.05
CA VAL A 664 19.35 -3.27 1.47
C VAL A 664 19.91 -4.69 1.38
N GLY A 665 20.88 -4.90 0.48
CA GLY A 665 21.75 -6.08 0.45
C GLY A 665 21.05 -7.45 0.37
N GLY A 666 19.83 -7.52 -0.17
CA GLY A 666 19.03 -8.75 -0.30
C GLY A 666 17.72 -8.72 0.48
N GLU A 667 17.59 -7.85 1.49
CA GLU A 667 16.35 -7.68 2.25
C GLU A 667 15.50 -6.52 1.75
N ILE A 668 14.18 -6.70 1.81
CA ILE A 668 13.17 -5.66 1.64
C ILE A 668 12.61 -5.32 3.02
N VAL A 669 12.51 -4.03 3.33
CA VAL A 669 11.92 -3.53 4.57
C VAL A 669 10.87 -2.48 4.24
N THR A 670 9.61 -2.71 4.65
CA THR A 670 8.53 -1.73 4.49
C THR A 670 8.70 -0.58 5.48
N ILE A 671 8.49 0.65 5.01
CA ILE A 671 8.41 1.87 5.83
C ILE A 671 6.95 2.12 6.19
N ALA A 672 6.06 2.14 5.18
CA ALA A 672 4.64 2.45 5.35
C ALA A 672 3.76 1.74 4.31
N HIS A 673 2.48 1.55 4.66
CA HIS A 673 1.41 1.25 3.73
C HIS A 673 0.71 2.55 3.34
N LEU A 674 0.35 2.71 2.06
CA LEU A 674 -0.18 3.96 1.52
C LEU A 674 -1.59 3.73 0.96
N ASP A 675 -2.57 4.51 1.42
CA ASP A 675 -3.97 4.42 0.97
C ASP A 675 -4.16 4.80 -0.52
N ARG A 676 -3.16 5.47 -1.11
CA ARG A 676 -3.20 6.08 -2.45
C ARG A 676 -1.94 5.75 -3.24
N THR A 677 -2.04 5.85 -4.57
CA THR A 677 -0.89 5.77 -5.48
C THR A 677 -0.01 7.01 -5.34
N MET A 678 1.01 6.93 -4.51
CA MET A 678 2.04 7.96 -4.33
C MET A 678 3.22 7.74 -5.26
N TYR A 679 3.83 8.83 -5.72
CA TYR A 679 5.02 8.87 -6.56
C TYR A 679 6.18 9.49 -5.78
N LEU A 680 7.34 8.86 -5.86
CA LEU A 680 8.51 9.24 -5.07
C LEU A 680 9.17 10.49 -5.65
N LEU A 681 9.22 11.59 -4.87
CA LEU A 681 9.77 12.87 -5.33
C LEU A 681 11.27 13.01 -5.03
N GLY A 682 11.72 12.51 -3.88
CA GLY A 682 13.10 12.64 -3.44
C GLY A 682 13.27 12.44 -1.93
N TYR A 683 14.52 12.34 -1.50
CA TYR A 683 14.93 12.26 -0.11
C TYR A 683 15.76 13.49 0.26
N ILE A 684 15.60 14.04 1.47
CA ILE A 684 16.39 15.19 1.95
C ILE A 684 17.17 14.78 3.20
N PRO A 685 18.48 14.51 3.09
CA PRO A 685 19.35 14.10 4.22
C PRO A 685 19.49 15.12 5.36
N LYS A 686 18.91 16.32 5.23
CA LYS A 686 18.89 17.35 6.29
C LYS A 686 17.65 17.29 7.17
N ASP A 687 16.59 16.69 6.65
CA ASP A 687 15.27 16.64 7.27
C ASP A 687 15.00 15.23 7.83
N ASP A 688 15.93 14.28 7.58
CA ASP A 688 15.75 12.83 7.75
C ASP A 688 14.43 12.30 7.16
N ARG A 689 13.98 12.90 6.05
CA ARG A 689 12.65 12.69 5.47
C ARG A 689 12.66 12.39 3.97
N LEU A 690 11.75 11.50 3.62
CA LEU A 690 11.40 11.09 2.28
C LEU A 690 10.09 11.77 1.87
N TYR A 691 10.06 12.38 0.69
CA TYR A 691 8.90 13.10 0.18
C TYR A 691 8.25 12.36 -1.00
N LEU A 692 6.92 12.30 -1.01
CA LEU A 692 6.11 11.72 -2.07
C LEU A 692 5.00 12.68 -2.47
N GLY A 693 4.59 12.63 -3.74
CA GLY A 693 3.42 13.35 -4.25
C GLY A 693 2.35 12.41 -4.79
N ASP A 694 1.07 12.74 -4.61
CA ASP A 694 -0.02 12.11 -5.35
C ASP A 694 -0.38 12.88 -6.63
N LYS A 695 -1.30 12.34 -7.43
CA LYS A 695 -1.75 12.98 -8.68
C LYS A 695 -2.66 14.20 -8.45
N GLU A 696 -3.27 14.34 -7.27
CA GLU A 696 -3.96 15.56 -6.86
C GLU A 696 -2.98 16.70 -6.47
N LEU A 697 -1.66 16.45 -6.55
CA LEU A 697 -0.56 17.35 -6.17
C LEU A 697 -0.45 17.58 -4.66
N ASN A 698 -1.07 16.72 -3.84
CA ASN A 698 -0.78 16.67 -2.40
C ASN A 698 0.62 16.06 -2.20
N ILE A 699 1.37 16.58 -1.24
CA ILE A 699 2.68 16.04 -0.85
C ILE A 699 2.61 15.52 0.58
N VAL A 700 3.23 14.37 0.80
CA VAL A 700 3.30 13.64 2.07
C VAL A 700 4.77 13.35 2.38
N SER A 701 5.15 13.35 3.66
CA SER A 701 6.48 12.91 4.08
C SER A 701 6.44 11.68 4.99
N TYR A 702 7.54 10.94 5.01
CA TYR A 702 7.83 9.89 5.98
C TYR A 702 9.25 10.06 6.52
N SER A 703 9.43 9.84 7.81
CA SER A 703 10.73 9.82 8.47
C SER A 703 11.54 8.57 8.09
N LEU A 704 12.82 8.77 7.80
CA LEU A 704 13.78 7.72 7.50
C LEU A 704 15.19 8.26 7.78
N LEU A 705 15.74 7.92 8.94
CA LEU A 705 17.01 8.45 9.43
C LEU A 705 18.19 8.01 8.56
N VAL A 706 19.02 8.96 8.11
CA VAL A 706 20.30 8.71 7.41
C VAL A 706 21.14 7.71 8.21
N SER A 707 21.29 7.92 9.52
CA SER A 707 22.11 7.06 10.38
C SER A 707 21.68 5.59 10.41
N VAL A 708 20.39 5.27 10.19
CA VAL A 708 19.94 3.88 10.11
C VAL A 708 20.30 3.27 8.76
N LEU A 709 20.15 4.02 7.66
CA LEU A 709 20.57 3.59 6.32
C LEU A 709 22.09 3.41 6.22
N GLU A 710 22.87 4.36 6.77
CA GLU A 710 24.33 4.28 6.85
C GLU A 710 24.80 3.08 7.68
N TYR A 711 24.18 2.84 8.84
CA TYR A 711 24.50 1.67 9.67
C TYR A 711 24.20 0.35 8.95
N GLN A 712 23.01 0.22 8.34
CA GLN A 712 22.64 -0.98 7.58
C GLN A 712 23.57 -1.18 6.38
N THR A 713 23.94 -0.11 5.68
CA THR A 713 24.93 -0.13 4.58
C THR A 713 26.32 -0.58 5.07
N ALA A 714 26.81 -0.03 6.17
CA ALA A 714 28.11 -0.38 6.76
C ALA A 714 28.17 -1.86 7.18
N VAL A 715 27.09 -2.39 7.77
CA VAL A 715 26.95 -3.81 8.11
C VAL A 715 27.02 -4.71 6.86
N MET A 716 26.34 -4.36 5.77
CA MET A 716 26.41 -5.16 4.52
C MET A 716 27.79 -5.09 3.87
N ARG A 717 28.47 -3.94 3.94
CA ARG A 717 29.88 -3.77 3.56
C ARG A 717 30.86 -4.47 4.54
N ARG A 718 30.35 -5.02 5.66
CA ARG A 718 31.11 -5.64 6.77
C ARG A 718 32.08 -4.70 7.49
N ASP A 719 31.90 -3.38 7.37
CA ASP A 719 32.65 -2.39 8.15
C ASP A 719 31.95 -2.10 9.49
N PHE A 720 32.14 -3.02 10.42
CA PHE A 720 31.69 -2.85 11.80
C PHE A 720 32.39 -1.67 12.49
N GLY A 721 33.59 -1.29 12.05
CA GLY A 721 34.34 -0.14 12.57
C GLY A 721 33.78 1.22 12.15
N MET A 722 32.96 1.28 11.10
CA MET A 722 32.09 2.41 10.79
C MET A 722 30.73 2.27 11.49
N ALA A 723 30.12 1.08 11.48
CA ALA A 723 28.82 0.82 12.10
C ALA A 723 28.80 1.21 13.60
N ASP A 724 29.80 0.80 14.38
CA ASP A 724 29.91 1.11 15.81
C ASP A 724 30.06 2.61 16.12
N LYS A 725 30.51 3.42 15.15
CA LYS A 725 30.59 4.89 15.27
C LYS A 725 29.26 5.59 14.97
N VAL A 726 28.40 4.97 14.16
CA VAL A 726 27.06 5.48 13.81
C VAL A 726 26.01 5.01 14.83
N LEU A 727 26.18 3.84 15.45
CA LEU A 727 25.28 3.30 16.47
C LEU A 727 24.85 4.30 17.58
N PRO A 728 25.72 5.21 18.09
CA PRO A 728 25.32 6.21 19.07
C PRO A 728 24.30 7.24 18.58
N THR A 729 24.30 7.61 17.29
CA THR A 729 23.37 8.62 16.74
C THR A 729 21.96 8.06 16.52
N ILE A 730 21.81 6.74 16.41
CA ILE A 730 20.53 6.07 16.20
C ILE A 730 19.67 6.15 17.50
N PRO A 731 18.45 6.73 17.46
CA PRO A 731 17.53 6.76 18.60
C PRO A 731 17.15 5.36 19.09
N LYS A 732 16.94 5.21 20.41
CA LYS A 732 16.69 3.89 21.05
C LYS A 732 15.50 3.13 20.46
N GLU A 733 14.47 3.84 20.03
CA GLU A 733 13.26 3.29 19.39
C GLU A 733 13.58 2.49 18.12
N GLN A 734 14.50 2.99 17.29
CA GLN A 734 14.86 2.32 16.03
C GLN A 734 15.94 1.24 16.22
N ARG A 735 16.56 1.12 17.40
CA ARG A 735 17.58 0.08 17.66
C ARG A 735 17.02 -1.33 17.64
N THR A 736 15.77 -1.56 18.05
CA THR A 736 15.11 -2.88 17.91
C THR A 736 14.96 -3.28 16.43
N ARG A 737 14.60 -2.33 15.55
CA ARG A 737 14.55 -2.54 14.09
C ARG A 737 15.93 -2.89 13.51
N VAL A 738 16.99 -2.23 13.97
CA VAL A 738 18.38 -2.52 13.60
C VAL A 738 18.83 -3.89 14.13
N ALA A 739 18.42 -4.27 15.35
CA ALA A 739 18.76 -5.56 15.94
C ALA A 739 18.12 -6.73 15.15
N HIS A 740 16.85 -6.63 14.74
CA HIS A 740 16.23 -7.66 13.88
C HIS A 740 16.88 -7.77 12.50
N PHE A 741 17.34 -6.65 11.92
CA PHE A 741 18.13 -6.68 10.69
C PHE A 741 19.46 -7.43 10.91
N LEU A 742 20.19 -7.14 11.99
CA LEU A 742 21.40 -7.87 12.36
C LEU A 742 21.14 -9.37 12.61
N GLU A 743 20.01 -9.73 13.24
CA GLU A 743 19.63 -11.12 13.49
C GLU A 743 19.43 -11.90 12.18
N LYS A 744 18.65 -11.36 11.24
CA LYS A 744 18.38 -11.98 9.94
C LYS A 744 19.64 -12.14 9.09
N GLN A 745 20.54 -11.14 9.13
CA GLN A 745 21.87 -11.21 8.52
C GLN A 745 22.83 -12.17 9.26
N GLY A 746 22.39 -12.80 10.35
CA GLY A 746 23.13 -13.81 11.11
C GLY A 746 24.07 -13.25 12.19
N PHE A 747 24.18 -11.93 12.31
CA PHE A 747 25.07 -11.22 13.26
C PHE A 747 24.47 -11.14 14.68
N LYS A 748 23.98 -12.28 15.19
CA LYS A 748 23.23 -12.39 16.45
C LYS A 748 23.94 -11.81 17.68
N GLN A 749 25.28 -11.89 17.73
CA GLN A 749 26.08 -11.28 18.81
C GLN A 749 26.01 -9.74 18.81
N GLN A 750 25.99 -9.12 17.63
CA GLN A 750 25.84 -7.67 17.49
C GLN A 750 24.37 -7.26 17.72
N ALA A 751 23.41 -8.06 17.22
CA ALA A 751 21.99 -7.87 17.52
C ALA A 751 21.72 -7.84 19.04
N LEU A 752 22.35 -8.73 19.81
CA LEU A 752 22.24 -8.79 21.27
C LEU A 752 22.74 -7.51 21.97
N ALA A 753 23.80 -6.89 21.43
CA ALA A 753 24.38 -5.65 21.96
C ALA A 753 23.60 -4.39 21.55
N VAL A 754 22.95 -4.42 20.38
CA VAL A 754 22.15 -3.31 19.85
C VAL A 754 20.71 -3.32 20.41
N SER A 755 20.13 -4.49 20.66
CA SER A 755 18.72 -4.61 21.07
C SER A 755 18.45 -3.95 22.44
N SER A 756 17.52 -3.00 22.43
CA SER A 756 16.97 -2.32 23.61
C SER A 756 15.78 -3.06 24.23
N ASP A 757 15.10 -3.93 23.47
CA ASP A 757 13.99 -4.74 23.96
C ASP A 757 14.48 -5.96 24.76
N SER A 758 13.84 -6.24 25.89
CA SER A 758 14.16 -7.35 26.79
C SER A 758 13.72 -8.71 26.23
N GLU A 759 12.66 -8.78 25.43
CA GLU A 759 12.12 -10.05 24.92
C GLU A 759 12.99 -10.59 23.77
N HIS A 760 13.17 -9.80 22.72
CA HIS A 760 14.07 -10.11 21.61
C HIS A 760 15.51 -10.33 22.08
N ARG A 761 15.99 -9.56 23.07
CA ARG A 761 17.34 -9.77 23.65
C ARG A 761 17.43 -11.05 24.49
N PHE A 762 16.35 -11.50 25.11
CA PHE A 762 16.27 -12.81 25.76
C PHE A 762 16.34 -13.93 24.72
N GLU A 763 15.55 -13.86 23.64
CA GLU A 763 15.59 -14.85 22.56
C GLU A 763 16.98 -14.92 21.90
N LEU A 764 17.60 -13.78 21.57
CA LEU A 764 18.98 -13.74 21.06
C LEU A 764 19.98 -14.34 22.06
N ALA A 765 19.82 -14.08 23.36
CA ALA A 765 20.66 -14.70 24.40
C ALA A 765 20.46 -16.22 24.45
N LEU A 766 19.24 -16.73 24.26
CA LEU A 766 19.00 -18.16 24.14
C LEU A 766 19.66 -18.76 22.89
N GLN A 767 19.49 -18.12 21.73
CA GLN A 767 20.05 -18.57 20.44
C GLN A 767 21.59 -18.62 20.43
N LEU A 768 22.25 -17.68 21.11
CA LEU A 768 23.71 -17.69 21.35
C LEU A 768 24.11 -18.63 22.51
N GLY A 769 23.16 -18.93 23.37
CA GLY A 769 23.34 -19.68 24.61
C GLY A 769 24.08 -18.91 25.71
N GLU A 770 23.92 -17.59 25.76
CA GLU A 770 24.48 -16.68 26.78
C GLU A 770 23.65 -16.73 28.07
N LEU A 771 23.74 -17.88 28.76
CA LEU A 771 22.97 -18.25 29.94
C LEU A 771 22.93 -17.18 31.05
N LYS A 772 24.01 -16.39 31.23
CA LYS A 772 24.06 -15.32 32.23
C LYS A 772 23.11 -14.16 31.91
N ILE A 773 23.07 -13.73 30.65
CA ILE A 773 22.23 -12.63 30.19
C ILE A 773 20.77 -13.10 30.13
N ALA A 774 20.55 -14.32 29.63
CA ALA A 774 19.23 -14.93 29.61
C ALA A 774 18.65 -15.12 31.04
N TYR A 775 19.48 -15.50 32.03
CA TYR A 775 19.05 -15.57 33.43
C TYR A 775 18.64 -14.21 34.00
N GLN A 776 19.43 -13.15 33.77
CA GLN A 776 19.10 -11.80 34.24
C GLN A 776 17.74 -11.33 33.68
N LEU A 777 17.53 -11.51 32.37
CA LEU A 777 16.27 -11.16 31.70
C LEU A 777 15.09 -12.06 32.12
N ALA A 778 15.33 -13.31 32.52
CA ALA A 778 14.30 -14.20 33.06
C ALA A 778 13.88 -13.82 34.49
N VAL A 779 14.82 -13.33 35.32
CA VAL A 779 14.54 -12.74 36.63
C VAL A 779 13.73 -11.44 36.47
N GLU A 780 14.15 -10.54 35.58
CA GLU A 780 13.44 -9.26 35.34
C GLU A 780 12.02 -9.44 34.79
N ALA A 781 11.73 -10.54 34.10
CA ALA A 781 10.42 -10.80 33.47
C ALA A 781 9.51 -11.77 34.25
N GLU A 782 10.01 -12.44 35.29
CA GLU A 782 9.32 -13.43 36.15
C GLU A 782 8.48 -14.53 35.44
N SER A 783 8.66 -14.74 34.14
CA SER A 783 7.77 -15.57 33.30
C SER A 783 8.16 -17.04 33.28
N GLU A 784 7.25 -17.93 33.71
CA GLU A 784 7.44 -19.39 33.67
C GLU A 784 7.90 -19.93 32.30
N GLN A 785 7.44 -19.33 31.20
CA GLN A 785 7.77 -19.78 29.85
C GLN A 785 9.25 -19.49 29.52
N LYS A 786 9.73 -18.29 29.88
CA LYS A 786 11.14 -17.91 29.75
C LYS A 786 12.02 -18.81 30.63
N TRP A 787 11.58 -19.12 31.85
CA TRP A 787 12.26 -20.07 32.73
C TRP A 787 12.34 -21.49 32.14
N LYS A 788 11.32 -21.98 31.44
CA LYS A 788 11.34 -23.31 30.75
C LYS A 788 12.32 -23.34 29.58
N GLN A 789 12.31 -22.31 28.73
CA GLN A 789 13.26 -22.20 27.61
C GLN A 789 14.71 -22.07 28.10
N LEU A 790 14.94 -21.31 29.17
CA LEU A 790 16.26 -21.20 29.81
C LEU A 790 16.70 -22.52 30.46
N ALA A 791 15.78 -23.28 31.06
CA ALA A 791 16.07 -24.60 31.61
C ALA A 791 16.50 -25.60 30.53
N GLU A 792 15.79 -25.67 29.39
CA GLU A 792 16.14 -26.55 28.27
C GLU A 792 17.54 -26.22 27.71
N LEU A 793 17.85 -24.93 27.56
CA LEU A 793 19.18 -24.46 27.17
C LEU A 793 20.26 -24.78 28.22
N ALA A 794 19.96 -24.63 29.51
CA ALA A 794 20.89 -24.98 30.59
C ALA A 794 21.14 -26.50 30.63
N ILE A 795 20.13 -27.33 30.37
CA ILE A 795 20.27 -28.79 30.25
C ILE A 795 21.14 -29.16 29.05
N SER A 796 20.90 -28.57 27.86
CA SER A 796 21.70 -28.86 26.66
C SER A 796 23.16 -28.37 26.77
N LYS A 797 23.44 -27.35 27.58
CA LYS A 797 24.81 -26.94 27.97
C LYS A 797 25.32 -27.62 29.25
N CYS A 798 24.65 -28.65 29.76
CA CYS A 798 25.01 -29.44 30.95
C CYS A 798 25.19 -28.63 32.26
N GLN A 799 24.57 -27.46 32.38
CA GLN A 799 24.61 -26.60 33.57
C GLN A 799 23.47 -26.94 34.55
N PHE A 800 23.55 -28.14 35.13
CA PHE A 800 22.46 -28.73 35.92
C PHE A 800 22.03 -27.91 37.14
N SER A 801 22.93 -27.17 37.80
CA SER A 801 22.58 -26.29 38.92
C SER A 801 21.65 -25.14 38.48
N LEU A 802 21.98 -24.50 37.35
CA LEU A 802 21.16 -23.44 36.76
C LEU A 802 19.83 -24.01 36.24
N ALA A 803 19.86 -25.19 35.61
CA ALA A 803 18.65 -25.88 35.18
C ALA A 803 17.72 -26.21 36.35
N GLN A 804 18.23 -26.64 37.50
CA GLN A 804 17.43 -26.87 38.71
C GLN A 804 16.71 -25.60 39.17
N GLU A 805 17.39 -24.46 39.22
CA GLU A 805 16.80 -23.17 39.63
C GLU A 805 15.74 -22.73 38.61
N CYS A 806 16.06 -22.80 37.31
CA CYS A 806 15.12 -22.46 36.24
C CYS A 806 13.87 -23.36 36.24
N LEU A 807 14.03 -24.67 36.42
CA LEU A 807 12.90 -25.62 36.52
C LEU A 807 12.02 -25.36 37.76
N HIS A 808 12.60 -24.86 38.85
CA HIS A 808 11.84 -24.51 40.05
C HIS A 808 11.00 -23.24 39.82
N HIS A 809 11.59 -22.17 39.27
CA HIS A 809 10.86 -20.95 38.90
C HIS A 809 9.82 -21.19 37.79
N ALA A 810 10.08 -22.14 36.89
CA ALA A 810 9.15 -22.63 35.88
C ALA A 810 7.96 -23.46 36.42
N GLN A 811 7.98 -23.86 37.70
CA GLN A 811 7.08 -24.88 38.27
C GLN A 811 7.06 -26.20 37.48
N ASP A 812 8.13 -26.52 36.73
CA ASP A 812 8.23 -27.80 36.00
C ASP A 812 8.73 -28.91 36.93
N TYR A 813 7.78 -29.35 37.76
CA TYR A 813 7.93 -30.46 38.67
C TYR A 813 8.14 -31.81 37.97
N GLY A 814 7.91 -31.92 36.66
CA GLY A 814 8.22 -33.11 35.86
C GLY A 814 9.70 -33.14 35.45
N GLY A 815 10.20 -32.03 34.89
CA GLY A 815 11.62 -31.86 34.57
C GLY A 815 12.50 -31.90 35.83
N LEU A 816 12.08 -31.26 36.93
CA LEU A 816 12.84 -31.24 38.18
C LEU A 816 12.87 -32.63 38.85
N LEU A 817 11.80 -33.42 38.74
CA LEU A 817 11.78 -34.83 39.14
C LEU A 817 12.78 -35.67 38.34
N LEU A 818 12.80 -35.54 37.01
CA LEU A 818 13.74 -36.26 36.15
C LEU A 818 15.20 -35.90 36.51
N LEU A 819 15.49 -34.61 36.72
CA LEU A 819 16.80 -34.14 37.12
C LEU A 819 17.21 -34.61 38.53
N ALA A 820 16.30 -34.59 39.50
CA ALA A 820 16.55 -35.04 40.87
C ALA A 820 16.78 -36.55 40.98
N THR A 821 16.04 -37.34 40.20
CA THR A 821 16.19 -38.80 40.13
C THR A 821 17.44 -39.23 39.37
N ALA A 822 17.72 -38.62 38.22
CA ALA A 822 18.93 -38.90 37.44
C ALA A 822 20.23 -38.50 38.18
N SER A 823 20.19 -37.46 39.02
CA SER A 823 21.33 -37.05 39.86
C SER A 823 21.45 -37.80 41.19
N GLY A 824 20.45 -38.61 41.56
CA GLY A 824 20.41 -39.33 42.85
C GLY A 824 20.35 -38.41 44.09
N ASN A 825 20.00 -37.14 43.93
CA ASN A 825 20.10 -36.14 45.00
C ASN A 825 18.89 -36.19 45.94
N ALA A 826 18.99 -36.97 47.00
CA ALA A 826 17.93 -37.13 48.00
C ALA A 826 17.43 -35.79 48.60
N ALA A 827 18.30 -34.80 48.81
CA ALA A 827 17.90 -33.49 49.34
C ALA A 827 17.07 -32.68 48.32
N MET A 828 17.40 -32.79 47.03
CA MET A 828 16.63 -32.18 45.93
C MET A 828 15.25 -32.83 45.79
N VAL A 829 15.16 -34.17 45.89
CA VAL A 829 13.88 -34.91 45.90
C VAL A 829 12.99 -34.48 47.07
N GLY A 830 13.57 -34.12 48.23
CA GLY A 830 12.84 -33.66 49.40
C GLY A 830 12.19 -32.29 49.19
N LYS A 831 12.98 -31.29 48.78
CA LYS A 831 12.47 -29.95 48.44
C LYS A 831 11.44 -29.98 47.31
N LEU A 832 11.62 -30.89 46.34
CA LEU A 832 10.65 -31.15 45.29
C LEU A 832 9.32 -31.70 45.85
N ALA A 833 9.35 -32.64 46.81
CA ALA A 833 8.15 -33.17 47.43
C ALA A 833 7.36 -32.09 48.18
N GLU A 834 8.05 -31.28 48.98
CA GLU A 834 7.48 -30.18 49.76
C GLU A 834 6.90 -29.08 48.86
N GLY A 835 7.61 -28.69 47.79
CA GLY A 835 7.12 -27.74 46.79
C GLY A 835 5.94 -28.27 45.98
N ALA A 836 5.99 -29.52 45.53
CA ALA A 836 4.89 -30.16 44.81
C ALA A 836 3.64 -30.36 45.69
N GLU A 837 3.79 -30.59 47.01
CA GLU A 837 2.67 -30.64 47.96
C GLU A 837 2.02 -29.26 48.13
N ARG A 838 2.84 -28.22 48.37
CA ARG A 838 2.39 -26.82 48.50
C ARG A 838 1.63 -26.34 47.25
N ASP A 839 2.14 -26.68 46.08
CA ASP A 839 1.59 -26.25 44.78
C ASP A 839 0.54 -27.25 44.22
N GLY A 840 0.05 -28.18 45.05
CA GLY A 840 -1.07 -29.08 44.75
C GLY A 840 -0.80 -30.18 43.73
N LYS A 841 0.47 -30.40 43.32
CA LYS A 841 0.90 -31.41 42.34
C LYS A 841 1.04 -32.79 43.00
N ASN A 842 -0.06 -33.24 43.61
CA ASN A 842 -0.15 -34.43 44.48
C ASN A 842 0.52 -35.70 43.93
N ASN A 843 0.45 -35.97 42.62
CA ASN A 843 1.08 -37.15 42.02
C ASN A 843 2.62 -37.11 42.08
N VAL A 844 3.22 -35.92 41.91
CA VAL A 844 4.68 -35.75 41.99
C VAL A 844 5.12 -35.84 43.45
N ALA A 845 4.42 -35.14 44.36
CA ALA A 845 4.68 -35.21 45.80
C ALA A 845 4.57 -36.65 46.34
N PHE A 846 3.52 -37.39 45.95
CA PHE A 846 3.36 -38.79 46.31
C PHE A 846 4.55 -39.64 45.84
N MET A 847 4.95 -39.50 44.58
CA MET A 847 6.02 -40.33 44.01
C MET A 847 7.40 -39.97 44.58
N THR A 848 7.66 -38.71 44.91
CA THR A 848 8.93 -38.30 45.55
C THR A 848 9.00 -38.69 47.02
N TYR A 849 7.92 -38.56 47.79
CA TYR A 849 7.87 -39.10 49.15
C TYR A 849 8.01 -40.64 49.15
N PHE A 850 7.42 -41.33 48.17
CA PHE A 850 7.55 -42.78 48.02
C PHE A 850 8.99 -43.20 47.66
N LEU A 851 9.64 -42.50 46.73
CA LEU A 851 11.07 -42.69 46.39
C LEU A 851 12.00 -42.39 47.58
N GLN A 852 11.61 -41.53 48.52
CA GLN A 852 12.34 -41.29 49.78
C GLN A 852 12.01 -42.29 50.90
N GLY A 853 11.06 -43.22 50.70
CA GLY A 853 10.57 -44.09 51.77
C GLY A 853 9.79 -43.36 52.88
N LYS A 854 9.37 -42.10 52.65
CA LYS A 854 8.56 -41.29 53.58
C LYS A 854 7.07 -41.70 53.52
N LEU A 855 6.80 -42.98 53.81
CA LEU A 855 5.49 -43.61 53.67
C LEU A 855 4.39 -42.92 54.49
N ASP A 856 4.72 -42.36 55.66
CA ASP A 856 3.78 -41.61 56.49
C ASP A 856 3.25 -40.36 55.77
N HIS A 857 4.11 -39.63 55.02
CA HIS A 857 3.70 -38.48 54.20
C HIS A 857 2.86 -38.91 52.99
N CYS A 858 3.22 -40.02 52.33
CA CYS A 858 2.41 -40.60 51.26
C CYS A 858 0.98 -40.93 51.74
N LEU A 859 0.85 -41.45 52.97
CA LEU A 859 -0.42 -41.83 53.55
C LEU A 859 -1.27 -40.60 53.89
N GLU A 860 -0.70 -39.59 54.57
CA GLU A 860 -1.41 -38.35 54.86
C GLU A 860 -1.84 -37.61 53.59
N LEU A 861 -1.03 -37.63 52.52
CA LEU A 861 -1.39 -37.01 51.24
C LEU A 861 -2.58 -37.72 50.56
N LEU A 862 -2.68 -39.06 50.66
CA LEU A 862 -3.88 -39.79 50.21
C LEU A 862 -5.11 -39.53 51.10
N ILE A 863 -4.92 -39.34 52.42
CA ILE A 863 -6.01 -38.98 53.35
C ILE A 863 -6.54 -37.57 53.05
N ARG A 864 -5.66 -36.56 52.90
CA ARG A 864 -6.03 -35.18 52.58
C ARG A 864 -6.72 -35.04 51.22
N THR A 865 -6.32 -35.85 50.23
CA THR A 865 -6.99 -35.93 48.91
C THR A 865 -8.26 -36.80 48.94
N ASN A 866 -8.71 -37.28 50.10
CA ASN A 866 -9.89 -38.13 50.32
C ASN A 866 -9.87 -39.46 49.52
N ARG A 867 -8.68 -39.93 49.11
CA ARG A 867 -8.47 -41.21 48.40
C ARG A 867 -8.36 -42.37 49.40
N LEU A 868 -9.32 -42.43 50.33
CA LEU A 868 -9.32 -43.31 51.51
C LEU A 868 -9.21 -44.82 51.19
N PRO A 869 -9.81 -45.38 50.11
CA PRO A 869 -9.58 -46.78 49.73
C PRO A 869 -8.11 -47.04 49.36
N GLU A 870 -7.49 -46.12 48.63
CA GLU A 870 -6.10 -46.23 48.19
C GLU A 870 -5.14 -46.05 49.37
N ALA A 871 -5.46 -45.13 50.29
CA ALA A 871 -4.77 -45.01 51.58
C ALA A 871 -4.86 -46.32 52.39
N ALA A 872 -6.01 -47.00 52.38
CA ALA A 872 -6.17 -48.28 53.08
C ALA A 872 -5.35 -49.41 52.43
N PHE A 873 -5.24 -49.44 51.10
CA PHE A 873 -4.35 -50.37 50.39
C PHE A 873 -2.86 -50.05 50.62
N LEU A 874 -2.47 -48.77 50.63
CA LEU A 874 -1.10 -48.35 50.95
C LEU A 874 -0.72 -48.74 52.38
N ALA A 875 -1.58 -48.43 53.35
CA ALA A 875 -1.39 -48.82 54.74
C ALA A 875 -1.30 -50.34 54.88
N ARG A 876 -2.22 -51.11 54.27
CA ARG A 876 -2.19 -52.59 54.34
C ARG A 876 -0.90 -53.19 53.76
N THR A 877 -0.28 -52.53 52.78
CA THR A 877 0.92 -53.04 52.08
C THR A 877 2.23 -52.59 52.74
N TYR A 878 2.28 -51.37 53.30
CA TYR A 878 3.54 -50.73 53.74
C TYR A 878 3.53 -50.15 55.16
N LEU A 879 2.36 -49.90 55.76
CA LEU A 879 2.20 -49.33 57.11
C LEU A 879 1.01 -50.01 57.85
N PRO A 880 1.10 -51.33 58.13
CA PRO A 880 -0.01 -52.07 58.73
C PRO A 880 -0.50 -51.44 60.05
N SER A 881 0.38 -50.79 60.82
CA SER A 881 0.05 -50.02 62.03
C SER A 881 -1.06 -48.98 61.84
N GLN A 882 -1.14 -48.33 60.67
CA GLN A 882 -2.10 -47.25 60.40
C GLN A 882 -3.44 -47.76 59.84
N VAL A 883 -3.58 -49.05 59.49
CA VAL A 883 -4.76 -49.56 58.77
C VAL A 883 -6.07 -49.30 59.52
N SER A 884 -6.12 -49.51 60.84
CA SER A 884 -7.34 -49.23 61.63
C SER A 884 -7.75 -47.76 61.57
N ARG A 885 -6.79 -46.83 61.66
CA ARG A 885 -7.05 -45.37 61.54
C ARG A 885 -7.67 -45.05 60.18
N VAL A 886 -7.10 -45.57 59.10
CA VAL A 886 -7.57 -45.29 57.73
C VAL A 886 -8.91 -45.98 57.43
N VAL A 887 -9.10 -47.21 57.89
CA VAL A 887 -10.38 -47.95 57.73
C VAL A 887 -11.51 -47.28 58.52
N LYS A 888 -11.24 -46.69 59.69
CA LYS A 888 -12.24 -45.87 60.43
C LYS A 888 -12.63 -44.62 59.65
N LEU A 889 -11.66 -43.84 59.18
CA LEU A 889 -11.92 -42.67 58.31
C LEU A 889 -12.68 -43.04 57.03
N TRP A 890 -12.33 -44.18 56.41
CA TRP A 890 -13.03 -44.71 55.24
C TRP A 890 -14.47 -45.14 55.58
N ARG A 891 -14.68 -45.85 56.70
CA ARG A 891 -16.01 -46.25 57.20
C ARG A 891 -16.89 -45.02 57.45
N GLU A 892 -16.37 -43.98 58.09
CA GLU A 892 -17.08 -42.71 58.32
C GLU A 892 -17.41 -41.94 57.04
N SER A 893 -16.47 -41.88 56.09
CA SER A 893 -16.68 -41.22 54.80
C SER A 893 -17.69 -41.99 53.93
N LEU A 894 -17.58 -43.32 53.88
CA LEU A 894 -18.47 -44.20 53.12
C LEU A 894 -19.87 -44.28 53.74
N ALA A 895 -20.02 -44.17 55.06
CA ALA A 895 -21.33 -44.18 55.73
C ALA A 895 -22.23 -43.02 55.29
N LYS A 896 -21.65 -41.88 54.90
CA LYS A 896 -22.37 -40.73 54.34
C LYS A 896 -22.98 -40.99 52.96
N VAL A 897 -22.52 -42.03 52.26
CA VAL A 897 -22.93 -42.38 50.88
C VAL A 897 -23.70 -43.70 50.83
N ASN A 898 -23.20 -44.74 51.52
CA ASN A 898 -23.83 -46.05 51.60
C ASN A 898 -23.44 -46.73 52.92
N GLN A 899 -24.33 -46.63 53.91
CA GLN A 899 -24.16 -47.22 55.24
C GLN A 899 -23.89 -48.74 55.21
N LYS A 900 -24.57 -49.51 54.34
CA LYS A 900 -24.36 -50.97 54.22
C LYS A 900 -22.98 -51.32 53.68
N ALA A 901 -22.40 -50.46 52.83
CA ALA A 901 -21.04 -50.65 52.35
C ALA A 901 -20.01 -50.33 53.45
N ALA A 902 -20.24 -49.29 54.25
CA ALA A 902 -19.41 -48.97 55.42
C ALA A 902 -19.43 -50.09 56.49
N GLU A 903 -20.60 -50.66 56.77
CA GLU A 903 -20.77 -51.81 57.67
C GLU A 903 -20.03 -53.08 57.19
N SER A 904 -19.73 -53.19 55.89
CA SER A 904 -18.96 -54.31 55.33
C SER A 904 -17.43 -54.17 55.46
N LEU A 905 -16.92 -52.99 55.85
CA LEU A 905 -15.49 -52.74 56.05
C LEU A 905 -15.06 -53.19 57.46
N ALA A 906 -14.51 -54.41 57.56
CA ALA A 906 -13.95 -54.93 58.81
C ALA A 906 -12.66 -54.19 59.20
N ASP A 907 -12.58 -53.72 60.45
CA ASP A 907 -11.35 -53.17 61.04
C ASP A 907 -10.49 -54.34 61.57
N PRO A 908 -9.16 -54.41 61.28
CA PRO A 908 -8.28 -55.45 61.81
C PRO A 908 -8.21 -55.54 63.34
N THR A 909 -8.50 -54.45 64.06
CA THR A 909 -8.56 -54.42 65.54
C THR A 909 -9.88 -54.93 66.12
N GLU A 910 -10.97 -54.88 65.34
CA GLU A 910 -12.28 -55.43 65.72
C GLU A 910 -12.41 -56.91 65.35
N TYR A 911 -11.76 -57.34 64.25
CA TYR A 911 -11.93 -58.66 63.64
C TYR A 911 -10.59 -59.34 63.30
N GLU A 912 -9.70 -59.51 64.30
CA GLU A 912 -8.38 -60.13 64.13
C GLU A 912 -8.42 -61.46 63.34
N ASN A 913 -9.46 -62.28 63.56
CA ASN A 913 -9.69 -63.56 62.87
C ASN A 913 -9.82 -63.45 61.33
N LEU A 914 -10.09 -62.26 60.78
CA LEU A 914 -10.18 -62.02 59.33
C LEU A 914 -8.84 -61.59 58.71
N PHE A 915 -7.81 -61.31 59.52
CA PHE A 915 -6.52 -60.77 59.09
C PHE A 915 -5.34 -61.63 59.61
N PRO A 916 -5.20 -62.89 59.12
CA PRO A 916 -4.05 -63.74 59.46
C PRO A 916 -2.72 -63.07 59.04
N GLY A 917 -1.67 -63.26 59.85
CA GLY A 917 -0.34 -62.67 59.63
C GLY A 917 -0.19 -61.20 60.07
N LEU A 918 -1.22 -60.55 60.63
CA LEU A 918 -1.14 -59.14 61.04
C LEU A 918 -0.04 -58.85 62.08
N LYS A 919 0.15 -59.74 63.07
CA LYS A 919 1.19 -59.60 64.10
C LYS A 919 2.61 -59.71 63.53
N GLU A 920 2.82 -60.63 62.60
CA GLU A 920 4.09 -60.79 61.85
C GLU A 920 4.36 -59.57 60.97
N SER A 921 3.30 -59.00 60.40
CA SER A 921 3.35 -57.79 59.57
C SER A 921 3.79 -56.54 60.36
N PHE A 922 3.39 -56.40 61.64
CA PHE A 922 3.89 -55.31 62.51
C PHE A 922 5.39 -55.46 62.84
N VAL A 923 5.88 -56.69 63.03
CA VAL A 923 7.32 -56.96 63.27
C VAL A 923 8.12 -56.64 62.02
N ALA A 924 7.63 -57.03 60.83
CA ALA A 924 8.22 -56.67 59.55
C ALA A 924 8.21 -55.15 59.30
N GLU A 925 7.11 -54.45 59.64
CA GLU A 925 7.04 -52.97 59.55
C GLU A 925 8.15 -52.31 60.38
N GLN A 926 8.33 -52.72 61.65
CA GLN A 926 9.34 -52.12 62.53
C GLN A 926 10.78 -52.45 62.09
N PHE A 927 11.02 -53.70 61.68
CA PHE A 927 12.30 -54.13 61.11
C PHE A 927 12.67 -53.34 59.85
N LEU A 928 11.71 -53.14 58.92
CA LEU A 928 11.90 -52.28 57.75
C LEU A 928 12.09 -50.81 58.13
N ARG A 929 11.35 -50.31 59.13
CA ARG A 929 11.45 -48.91 59.59
C ARG A 929 12.85 -48.59 60.10
N GLU A 930 13.42 -49.43 60.98
CA GLU A 930 14.81 -49.26 61.44
C GLU A 930 15.84 -49.50 60.31
N THR A 931 15.64 -50.51 59.45
CA THR A 931 16.61 -50.87 58.39
C THR A 931 16.68 -49.85 57.24
N CYS A 932 15.53 -49.29 56.82
CA CYS A 932 15.44 -48.44 55.63
C CYS A 932 15.58 -46.94 55.94
N LEU A 933 15.00 -46.44 57.05
CA LEU A 933 15.18 -45.03 57.43
C LEU A 933 16.56 -44.75 58.04
N GLY A 934 17.19 -45.77 58.65
CA GLY A 934 18.52 -45.64 59.25
C GLY A 934 19.68 -45.64 58.25
N ASN A 935 19.49 -46.16 57.03
CA ASN A 935 20.54 -46.29 56.01
C ASN A 935 19.99 -46.10 54.59
N SER A 936 19.88 -44.84 54.15
CA SER A 936 19.76 -44.52 52.72
C SER A 936 21.07 -44.88 52.01
N ARG A 937 21.18 -46.11 51.49
CA ARG A 937 22.39 -46.61 50.82
C ARG A 937 22.73 -45.77 49.58
N PRO A 938 24.02 -45.49 49.31
CA PRO A 938 24.45 -44.89 48.04
C PRO A 938 23.98 -45.70 46.83
N ALA A 939 23.64 -45.02 45.73
CA ALA A 939 23.19 -45.69 44.50
C ALA A 939 24.25 -46.62 43.87
N THR A 940 25.54 -46.43 44.21
CA THR A 940 26.64 -47.35 43.86
C THR A 940 26.46 -48.75 44.42
N ASP A 941 25.73 -48.88 45.52
CA ASP A 941 25.59 -50.12 46.28
C ASP A 941 24.35 -50.91 45.84
N TYR A 942 23.58 -50.38 44.88
CA TYR A 942 22.41 -51.03 44.29
C TYR A 942 22.68 -52.46 43.75
N PRO A 943 23.84 -52.78 43.12
CA PRO A 943 24.17 -54.15 42.73
C PRO A 943 24.39 -55.12 43.91
N LEU A 944 24.44 -54.62 45.15
CA LEU A 944 24.52 -55.39 46.40
C LEU A 944 23.18 -55.44 47.15
N VAL A 945 22.12 -54.88 46.56
CA VAL A 945 20.75 -54.95 47.09
C VAL A 945 20.04 -56.13 46.41
N THR A 946 19.54 -57.07 47.20
CA THR A 946 18.69 -58.16 46.71
C THR A 946 17.38 -57.58 46.15
N PRO A 947 16.96 -57.95 44.92
CA PRO A 947 15.68 -57.52 44.38
C PRO A 947 14.51 -57.88 45.31
N ASN A 948 13.49 -57.02 45.36
CA ASN A 948 12.29 -57.27 46.18
C ASN A 948 11.53 -58.57 45.79
N GLU A 949 11.76 -59.10 44.58
CA GLU A 949 11.22 -60.37 44.10
C GLU A 949 11.92 -61.59 44.72
N GLU A 950 13.19 -61.45 45.13
CA GLU A 950 14.02 -62.51 45.71
C GLU A 950 14.11 -62.42 47.25
N ARG A 951 13.60 -61.33 47.84
CA ARG A 951 13.77 -60.99 49.26
C ARG A 951 12.54 -61.35 50.10
N ASN A 952 12.64 -62.41 50.90
CA ASN A 952 11.60 -62.72 51.91
C ASN A 952 11.82 -61.92 53.21
N ILE A 953 11.10 -60.79 53.33
CA ILE A 953 11.16 -59.88 54.49
C ILE A 953 10.80 -60.57 55.81
N LEU A 954 9.96 -61.61 55.78
CA LEU A 954 9.59 -62.37 56.98
C LEU A 954 10.71 -63.32 57.45
N GLU A 955 11.57 -63.78 56.55
CA GLU A 955 12.77 -64.55 56.91
C GLU A 955 13.88 -63.62 57.42
N ASP A 956 14.12 -62.49 56.75
CA ASP A 956 15.06 -61.44 57.21
C ASP A 956 14.80 -60.97 58.65
N ALA A 957 13.52 -60.93 59.07
CA ALA A 957 13.11 -60.48 60.40
C ALA A 957 13.21 -61.57 61.50
N THR A 958 13.60 -62.81 61.17
CA THR A 958 13.65 -63.90 62.16
C THR A 958 14.77 -63.71 63.20
N GLY A 959 14.38 -63.23 64.39
CA GLY A 959 15.30 -62.89 65.48
C GLY A 959 15.34 -61.40 65.84
N TYR A 960 14.54 -60.56 65.19
CA TYR A 960 14.35 -59.16 65.57
C TYR A 960 13.42 -59.03 66.79
N GLU A 961 13.94 -58.51 67.91
CA GLU A 961 13.10 -58.11 69.07
C GLU A 961 12.69 -56.63 68.97
N PRO A 962 11.38 -56.31 68.95
CA PRO A 962 10.91 -54.94 68.83
C PRO A 962 11.12 -54.14 70.12
N LYS A 963 11.66 -52.92 70.00
CA LYS A 963 11.91 -52.00 71.13
C LYS A 963 10.63 -51.28 71.60
N GLY A 964 9.64 -52.03 72.10
CA GLY A 964 8.43 -51.44 72.66
C GLY A 964 7.49 -52.47 73.30
N VAL A 965 6.77 -52.06 74.35
CA VAL A 965 5.74 -52.89 75.00
C VAL A 965 4.53 -53.03 74.07
N PRO A 966 3.97 -54.23 73.87
CA PRO A 966 2.76 -54.41 73.06
C PRO A 966 1.55 -53.73 73.73
N LEU A 967 1.03 -52.68 73.10
CA LEU A 967 -0.18 -51.97 73.52
C LEU A 967 -1.41 -52.88 73.40
N SER A 968 -1.93 -53.32 74.56
CA SER A 968 -3.13 -54.16 74.63
C SER A 968 -4.43 -53.33 74.69
N LEU A 969 -5.50 -53.92 74.16
CA LEU A 969 -6.69 -53.22 73.67
C LEU A 969 -7.74 -52.94 74.77
N ALA A 970 -7.54 -51.94 75.65
CA ALA A 970 -8.48 -51.71 76.77
C ALA A 970 -8.72 -50.28 77.33
N THR A 971 -8.21 -49.19 76.77
CA THR A 971 -8.63 -47.82 77.20
C THR A 971 -8.39 -46.75 76.12
N LEU A 972 -9.44 -46.03 75.68
CA LEU A 972 -9.36 -44.70 75.04
C LEU A 972 -10.76 -44.08 74.82
N VAL A 973 -11.35 -43.48 75.86
CA VAL A 973 -12.52 -42.58 75.78
C VAL A 973 -12.50 -41.65 77.01
N PRO A 974 -12.82 -40.35 76.89
CA PRO A 974 -12.25 -39.40 75.94
C PRO A 974 -11.71 -38.13 76.63
N GLY A 975 -10.74 -37.45 76.00
CA GLY A 975 -10.43 -36.04 76.30
C GLY A 975 -9.05 -35.76 76.91
N GLU A 976 -8.48 -34.64 76.45
CA GLU A 976 -7.47 -33.77 77.07
C GLU A 976 -6.35 -34.42 77.93
N ASP A 977 -5.18 -34.62 77.32
CA ASP A 977 -4.06 -33.68 77.57
C ASP A 977 -3.01 -33.73 76.43
N CYS A 978 -2.05 -32.80 76.45
CA CYS A 978 -1.02 -32.54 75.42
C CYS A 978 -1.57 -32.17 74.01
N ARG A 979 -1.62 -30.91 73.57
CA ARG A 979 -1.27 -29.61 74.19
C ARG A 979 0.18 -29.31 74.59
N GLU A 980 1.12 -30.03 73.98
CA GLU A 980 2.48 -29.61 73.64
C GLU A 980 2.78 -30.38 72.34
N GLU A 981 3.16 -29.82 71.18
CA GLU A 981 3.79 -28.53 70.90
C GLU A 981 3.03 -27.70 69.81
N ILE A 982 2.04 -26.87 70.18
CA ILE A 982 1.65 -25.69 69.36
C ILE A 982 1.52 -24.45 70.27
N THR A 983 2.68 -23.99 70.71
CA THR A 983 2.93 -22.62 71.22
C THR A 983 4.32 -22.22 70.68
N LEU A 984 4.53 -21.11 69.98
CA LEU A 984 3.67 -19.94 69.72
C LEU A 984 3.76 -19.52 68.24
N ALA A 985 2.65 -19.06 67.64
CA ALA A 985 2.68 -18.19 66.43
C ALA A 985 1.34 -17.49 66.10
N ALA A 986 0.59 -16.97 67.10
CA ALA A 986 -0.60 -16.14 66.85
C ALA A 986 -0.89 -15.19 68.02
N GLY A 987 -0.11 -14.10 68.14
CA GLY A 987 -0.12 -13.27 69.36
C GLY A 987 0.47 -11.86 69.22
N VAL A 988 -0.20 -11.03 68.41
CA VAL A 988 -0.32 -9.55 68.45
C VAL A 988 0.90 -8.65 68.80
N LEU A 989 1.03 -7.59 68.01
CA LEU A 989 1.94 -6.44 68.14
C LEU A 989 2.05 -5.77 69.53
N ALA A 990 3.26 -5.23 69.77
CA ALA A 990 3.57 -3.95 70.47
C ALA A 990 3.60 -3.84 72.02
N SER A 991 4.82 -3.89 72.57
CA SER A 991 5.33 -3.01 73.65
C SER A 991 6.88 -3.06 73.63
N VAL A 992 7.64 -2.00 73.32
CA VAL A 992 7.98 -0.79 74.11
C VAL A 992 9.13 -1.00 75.13
N LEU A 993 10.31 -0.47 74.76
CA LEU A 993 11.46 -0.03 75.58
C LEU A 993 12.43 -1.05 76.24
N THR A 994 13.62 -0.51 76.56
CA THR A 994 14.91 -1.10 77.00
C THR A 994 15.00 -1.23 78.56
N PRO A 995 16.12 -1.62 79.25
CA PRO A 995 17.52 -1.85 78.82
C PRO A 995 18.33 -3.02 79.49
N SER A 996 19.65 -3.11 79.21
CA SER A 996 20.76 -3.51 80.14
C SER A 996 20.94 -5.00 80.54
N ALA A 997 22.15 -5.58 80.79
CA ALA A 997 23.56 -5.36 80.35
C ALA A 997 24.52 -6.46 80.92
N ILE A 998 25.68 -6.71 80.25
CA ILE A 998 26.98 -7.28 80.79
C ILE A 998 26.98 -8.77 81.26
N PRO A 999 28.09 -9.56 81.30
CA PRO A 999 29.50 -9.43 80.79
C PRO A 999 29.79 -10.25 79.48
N SER A 1000 30.85 -10.03 78.68
CA SER A 1000 32.32 -10.35 78.78
C SER A 1000 32.66 -11.88 78.83
N GLU A 1001 33.76 -12.43 78.29
CA GLU A 1001 35.12 -11.97 77.91
C GLU A 1001 35.65 -12.74 76.65
N THR A 1002 36.81 -12.53 75.99
CA THR A 1002 38.11 -11.90 76.36
C THR A 1002 38.90 -11.42 75.10
N GLU A 1003 39.59 -10.27 75.19
CA GLU A 1003 40.87 -9.86 74.52
C GLU A 1003 41.10 -9.87 72.97
N PRO A 1004 42.00 -9.02 72.40
CA PRO A 1004 42.51 -7.70 72.86
C PRO A 1004 42.65 -6.59 71.76
N GLU A 1005 43.11 -5.41 72.20
CA GLU A 1005 43.35 -4.10 71.52
C GLU A 1005 44.85 -3.90 71.06
N PRO A 1006 45.40 -2.70 70.69
CA PRO A 1006 44.85 -1.37 70.29
C PRO A 1006 45.38 -0.93 68.88
N GLU A 1007 45.33 0.30 68.32
CA GLU A 1007 45.34 1.73 68.76
C GLU A 1007 44.79 2.60 67.57
N ALA A 1008 44.61 3.93 67.51
CA ALA A 1008 44.97 5.13 68.31
C ALA A 1008 44.00 6.33 68.04
N ALA A 1009 44.42 7.58 68.31
CA ALA A 1009 43.68 8.87 68.18
C ALA A 1009 44.68 10.04 67.82
N PRO A 1010 44.37 11.38 67.74
CA PRO A 1010 43.17 12.12 68.20
C PRO A 1010 42.69 13.37 67.36
N GLU A 1011 41.77 14.16 67.98
CA GLU A 1011 41.54 15.64 67.88
C GLU A 1011 40.75 16.33 66.71
N GLU A 1012 39.46 16.58 66.99
CA GLU A 1012 38.66 17.85 67.03
C GLU A 1012 38.53 18.92 65.89
N GLU A 1013 37.25 19.31 65.72
CA GLU A 1013 36.62 20.62 65.37
C GLU A 1013 36.48 21.24 63.95
N GLU A 1014 35.32 21.91 63.79
CA GLU A 1014 34.77 22.86 62.78
C GLU A 1014 34.84 22.60 61.24
N GLY A 1015 33.72 22.85 60.53
CA GLY A 1015 33.77 23.27 59.10
C GLY A 1015 32.71 22.79 58.08
N ALA A 1016 31.51 23.38 58.10
CA ALA A 1016 30.61 23.65 56.95
C ALA A 1016 30.32 22.63 55.79
N SER A 1017 29.01 22.36 55.59
CA SER A 1017 28.32 21.86 54.37
C SER A 1017 28.52 20.39 53.95
N PRO A 1018 27.42 19.74 53.52
CA PRO A 1018 27.27 19.46 52.08
C PRO A 1018 25.88 19.86 51.51
N GLY A 1019 25.65 19.55 50.23
CA GLY A 1019 24.48 20.00 49.45
C GLY A 1019 23.14 19.30 49.76
N SER A 1020 22.06 19.89 49.24
CA SER A 1020 20.67 19.56 49.55
C SER A 1020 20.09 18.37 48.76
N SER A 1021 19.40 17.45 49.44
CA SER A 1021 18.52 16.46 48.76
C SER A 1021 17.37 15.91 49.63
N GLU A 1022 16.62 16.75 50.38
CA GLU A 1022 15.34 16.31 50.98
C GLU A 1022 14.34 17.43 51.28
N ALA A 1023 13.64 17.97 50.26
CA ALA A 1023 12.44 18.80 50.43
C ALA A 1023 11.66 19.01 49.10
N ARG A 1024 10.75 18.08 48.71
CA ARG A 1024 9.77 18.35 47.64
C ARG A 1024 8.44 17.57 47.76
N LYS A 1025 7.83 17.62 48.94
CA LYS A 1025 6.37 17.83 49.05
C LYS A 1025 6.15 19.33 49.27
N ASN A 1026 5.03 19.86 48.78
CA ASN A 1026 4.65 21.29 48.79
C ASN A 1026 5.47 22.20 47.85
N LYS A 1027 5.24 22.07 46.54
CA LYS A 1027 4.97 23.22 45.65
C LYS A 1027 4.31 22.72 44.35
N ALA A 1028 2.99 22.86 44.29
CA ALA A 1028 2.16 22.65 43.11
C ALA A 1028 1.09 23.75 43.15
N LEU A 1029 1.49 24.96 42.76
CA LEU A 1029 0.64 26.18 42.79
C LEU A 1029 1.24 27.39 42.04
N ASP A 1030 2.57 27.45 41.78
CA ASP A 1030 3.26 28.68 41.36
C ASP A 1030 4.00 28.59 40.00
N GLU A 1031 3.48 27.84 39.02
CA GLU A 1031 4.05 27.76 37.64
C GLU A 1031 2.93 27.79 36.57
N LEU A 1032 1.97 28.72 36.73
CA LEU A 1032 0.90 29.02 35.76
C LEU A 1032 0.58 30.53 35.65
N GLU A 1033 1.51 31.37 36.10
CA GLU A 1033 1.57 32.82 35.87
C GLU A 1033 2.93 33.13 35.19
N ASP A 1034 3.08 34.30 34.56
CA ASP A 1034 4.23 34.74 33.73
C ASP A 1034 4.35 34.20 32.27
N ASP A 1035 3.25 34.18 31.50
CA ASP A 1035 3.32 34.37 30.03
C ASP A 1035 1.99 34.90 29.40
N LEU A 1036 1.34 35.85 30.09
CA LEU A 1036 0.04 36.43 29.68
C LEU A 1036 0.04 37.98 29.58
N ASP A 1037 1.22 38.60 29.57
CA ASP A 1037 1.42 40.04 29.39
C ASP A 1037 1.78 40.38 27.94
N ASN A 1038 0.77 40.56 27.06
CA ASN A 1038 0.82 41.43 25.85
C ASN A 1038 -0.53 41.47 25.09
N LEU A 1039 -1.65 41.67 25.79
CA LEU A 1039 -2.94 42.03 25.17
C LEU A 1039 -3.50 43.28 25.85
N GLU A 1040 -3.26 44.44 25.25
CA GLU A 1040 -3.90 45.70 25.65
C GLU A 1040 -5.42 45.63 25.37
N LEU A 1041 -6.21 46.10 26.34
CA LEU A 1041 -7.67 46.15 26.30
C LEU A 1041 -8.15 47.58 26.02
N ASP A 1042 -9.01 47.72 25.01
CA ASP A 1042 -10.06 48.75 24.83
C ASP A 1042 -11.08 48.11 23.86
N ASP A 1043 -12.40 48.23 23.97
CA ASP A 1043 -13.26 49.05 24.84
C ASP A 1043 -14.27 48.20 25.64
N ILE A 1044 -14.87 48.79 26.68
CA ILE A 1044 -15.92 48.20 27.54
C ILE A 1044 -17.26 48.91 27.31
N ASP A 1045 -18.36 48.15 27.19
CA ASP A 1045 -19.57 48.47 27.98
C ASP A 1045 -20.41 47.22 28.29
N THR A 1046 -21.12 47.26 29.42
CA THR A 1046 -21.91 46.15 29.98
C THR A 1046 -23.31 46.62 30.32
N THR A 1047 -24.34 45.96 29.76
CA THR A 1047 -25.74 46.14 30.21
C THR A 1047 -26.44 44.80 30.41
N ASP A 1048 -27.18 44.75 31.52
CA ASP A 1048 -28.22 43.81 31.94
C ASP A 1048 -27.91 42.29 31.88
N ILE A 1049 -27.59 41.56 32.98
CA ILE A 1049 -28.10 41.49 34.37
C ILE A 1049 -29.30 40.51 34.57
N ASN A 1050 -28.93 39.27 34.95
CA ASN A 1050 -29.52 38.42 36.00
C ASN A 1050 -30.73 37.47 35.77
N LEU A 1051 -30.65 36.34 36.53
CA LEU A 1051 -31.72 35.54 37.16
C LEU A 1051 -32.63 34.68 36.22
N ASP A 1052 -33.02 33.44 36.55
CA ASP A 1052 -32.65 32.58 37.69
C ASP A 1052 -32.91 31.07 37.43
N THR A 1053 -32.63 30.24 38.44
CA THR A 1053 -33.06 28.82 38.65
C THR A 1053 -34.52 28.51 38.22
N THR A 1054 -34.95 27.29 37.84
CA THR A 1054 -34.77 25.88 38.31
C THR A 1054 -35.04 24.91 37.13
N ASP A 1055 -34.93 23.56 37.14
CA ASP A 1055 -34.52 22.49 38.08
C ASP A 1055 -33.99 21.30 37.23
N ILE A 1056 -33.03 20.46 37.64
CA ILE A 1056 -33.14 19.23 38.46
C ILE A 1056 -34.26 18.24 38.06
N ASN A 1057 -33.89 17.17 37.36
CA ASN A 1057 -34.12 15.79 37.86
C ASN A 1057 -33.22 14.75 37.18
N LEU A 1058 -32.99 13.63 37.86
CA LEU A 1058 -32.24 12.44 37.40
C LEU A 1058 -33.19 11.23 37.31
N GLU A 1059 -32.91 10.33 36.37
CA GLU A 1059 -33.14 8.87 36.37
C GLU A 1059 -32.60 8.40 35.00
N ASP A 1060 -31.49 7.68 34.89
CA ASP A 1060 -31.22 6.26 35.27
C ASP A 1060 -32.02 5.23 34.46
N ASP A 1061 -31.24 4.39 33.76
CA ASP A 1061 -31.51 3.09 33.11
C ASP A 1061 -31.05 3.07 31.64
N PHE A 1062 -30.49 2.00 31.09
CA PHE A 1062 -29.61 0.89 31.52
C PHE A 1062 -29.27 0.14 30.20
N LEU A 1063 -28.33 -0.80 30.23
CA LEU A 1063 -27.90 -1.59 29.06
C LEU A 1063 -28.95 -2.64 28.62
N ASP A 1064 -29.08 -2.89 27.30
CA ASP A 1064 -28.72 -4.17 26.64
C ASP A 1064 -29.32 -4.31 25.21
N ASP A 1065 -28.44 -4.47 24.21
CA ASP A 1065 -28.48 -5.36 23.00
C ASP A 1065 -27.50 -4.87 21.90
#